data_AF-A0A8J7C4P2-F1
#
_entry.id   AF-A0A8J7C4P2-F1
#
_cell.length_a   1.000
_cell.length_b   1.000
_cell.length_c   1.000
_cell.angle_alpha   90.00
_cell.angle_beta   90.00
_cell.angle_gamma   90.00
#
_symmetry.space_group_name_H-M   'P 1'
#
loop_
_entity.id
_entity.type
_entity.pdbx_description
1 polymer ?
#
loop_
_entity_poly.entity_id
_entity_poly.type
_entity_poly.pdbx_seq_one_letter_code
_entity_poly.pdbx_strand_id
1 'polypeptide(L)'
;MSKLVVFSLLGGDLNAGFPVVTAQLWHNNQTVPVKLTGSLPAIPQSELYRRWQLLYEAVHQRLGSNQRIKLHSQDITNISVNDFDEVSQQLQANINAWLKFESFQNIERQLRTFLSRDDEIRVIVETNVALVHRLPWHLWDFFQDYPKAELALSNHEYASSQVLRSPTGKVKILAILGNSVGIDVDKDRVLWKGLVDAQTTFIVEPTRQQLDEQLWKQDWDILFFAGHSTSLENGIGEIYINQTESLTISQLQNALREAITRGLQLAIFNSCDGIGLARNLASLNIPQMIVMREGVPDFVAQEFLKNFLAAFAGGKSFYLAVREARERLQGLENQFPCASWLPVICQNPTTVPTTWQELRGSVGDRSFDDTVSTIKTRKSQLWTVLLSTLIVTLSTIGLRYLGVFEKIELGTFDQMLLLRPKEESDSRLLVVEITEEDIQSRQETTLGGKSISDSKLAQLLHKIQKYQPQVIGLDIYRDFADPPNKSQPIQLATELNQENVVVICKGKDSKYDPQGVKPPATVPLERQGFSDSVEDGDGVIRRQILLMAQEPSSPCTTPYSLSWQLAARYLADKRIKSDVYEDYVQFGSKVFQGLKQNRSGGYQKGTNLGGIQILVNYHNADFDKVSLEDVLSNKVNPDLFKDKVVLIGVTANTIADTRSTPYSAAQQIYQETPGVFIQAEMVSQILSAVLDDRPIFWVLPSWGDILWIWGWASVSSLIVWRVRSLLDKGTVIFAAVIVLYGVCAIALFIPGVWLPFIPSAFAVVANGVVVLLIHNRR
;
A
#
# COMPACT_ATOMS: atom_id res chain seq x y z
N MET A 1 3.42 16.62 22.97
CA MET A 1 3.20 16.12 21.58
C MET A 1 1.87 16.65 21.10
N SER A 2 1.70 16.98 19.81
CA SER A 2 0.37 17.38 19.30
C SER A 2 -0.48 16.14 19.01
N LYS A 3 -1.75 16.15 19.43
CA LYS A 3 -2.78 15.15 19.14
C LYS A 3 -3.91 15.82 18.38
N LEU A 4 -4.60 15.07 17.53
CA LEU A 4 -5.79 15.54 16.84
C LEU A 4 -6.94 14.59 17.11
N VAL A 5 -8.07 15.12 17.58
CA VAL A 5 -9.33 14.42 17.76
C VAL A 5 -10.35 15.04 16.82
N VAL A 6 -10.93 14.23 15.93
CA VAL A 6 -11.95 14.68 14.98
C VAL A 6 -13.28 14.00 15.32
N PHE A 7 -14.27 14.79 15.72
CA PHE A 7 -15.64 14.36 15.98
C PHE A 7 -16.50 14.61 14.75
N SER A 8 -17.10 13.56 14.18
CA SER A 8 -18.06 13.68 13.07
C SER A 8 -19.46 13.38 13.57
N LEU A 9 -20.37 14.35 13.48
CA LEU A 9 -21.77 14.25 13.92
C LEU A 9 -22.67 14.05 12.69
N LEU A 10 -23.05 12.80 12.41
CA LEU A 10 -23.72 12.40 11.18
C LEU A 10 -25.22 12.12 11.39
N GLY A 11 -26.04 12.52 10.41
CA GLY A 11 -27.41 12.03 10.24
C GLY A 11 -28.44 12.50 11.28
N GLY A 12 -28.33 13.74 11.79
CA GLY A 12 -29.26 14.28 12.78
C GLY A 12 -29.15 15.79 13.01
N ASP A 13 -29.87 16.30 14.02
CA ASP A 13 -29.83 17.69 14.50
C ASP A 13 -30.04 17.74 16.03
N LEU A 14 -30.12 18.92 16.63
CA LEU A 14 -30.32 19.03 18.09
C LEU A 14 -31.69 18.51 18.54
N ASN A 15 -32.72 18.56 17.70
CA ASN A 15 -34.09 18.15 18.06
C ASN A 15 -34.30 16.64 17.92
N ALA A 16 -33.65 16.00 16.95
CA ALA A 16 -33.70 14.56 16.70
C ALA A 16 -32.56 13.79 17.40
N GLY A 17 -31.50 14.50 17.80
CA GLY A 17 -30.24 13.90 18.25
C GLY A 17 -29.35 13.48 17.08
N PHE A 18 -28.14 13.02 17.40
CA PHE A 18 -27.18 12.48 16.43
C PHE A 18 -27.05 10.97 16.63
N PRO A 19 -27.68 10.15 15.77
CA PRO A 19 -27.66 8.70 15.92
C PRO A 19 -26.28 8.09 15.71
N VAL A 20 -25.39 8.78 14.98
CA VAL A 20 -24.02 8.35 14.73
C VAL A 20 -23.05 9.49 14.99
N VAL A 21 -22.23 9.32 16.03
CA VAL A 21 -21.11 10.20 16.33
C VAL A 21 -19.84 9.37 16.28
N THR A 22 -18.86 9.79 15.48
CA THR A 22 -17.55 9.12 15.43
C THR A 22 -16.46 10.04 15.93
N ALA A 23 -15.58 9.56 16.79
CA ALA A 23 -14.35 10.25 17.18
C ALA A 23 -13.13 9.53 16.59
N GLN A 24 -12.33 10.25 15.82
CA GLN A 24 -11.08 9.77 15.26
C GLN A 24 -9.91 10.42 15.99
N LEU A 25 -9.12 9.62 16.69
CA LEU A 25 -7.92 10.06 17.37
C LEU A 25 -6.69 9.79 16.49
N TRP A 26 -5.97 10.85 16.18
CA TRP A 26 -4.74 10.85 15.40
C TRP A 26 -3.56 11.19 16.32
N HIS A 27 -2.57 10.30 16.33
CA HIS A 27 -1.32 10.46 17.06
C HIS A 27 -0.20 10.86 16.10
N ASN A 28 0.66 11.80 16.48
CA ASN A 28 1.90 12.05 15.74
C ASN A 28 2.69 10.72 15.66
N ASN A 29 2.83 10.18 14.44
CA ASN A 29 3.50 8.91 14.05
C ASN A 29 2.60 7.67 13.80
N GLN A 30 1.27 7.77 13.88
CA GLN A 30 0.37 6.68 13.45
C GLN A 30 -0.29 6.98 12.11
N THR A 31 -0.27 6.02 11.19
CA THR A 31 -0.88 6.14 9.84
C THR A 31 -2.37 5.79 9.81
N VAL A 32 -2.90 5.24 10.91
CA VAL A 32 -4.31 4.87 11.07
C VAL A 32 -4.82 5.47 12.38
N PRO A 33 -5.95 6.21 12.36
CA PRO A 33 -6.51 6.75 13.58
C PRO A 33 -7.20 5.66 14.40
N VAL A 34 -7.26 5.84 15.72
CA VAL A 34 -8.21 5.09 16.54
C VAL A 34 -9.60 5.68 16.27
N LYS A 35 -10.52 4.86 15.78
CA LYS A 35 -11.91 5.27 15.52
C LYS A 35 -12.83 4.73 16.60
N LEU A 36 -13.56 5.64 17.24
CA LEU A 36 -14.57 5.36 18.27
C LEU A 36 -15.95 5.78 17.73
N THR A 37 -16.99 5.06 18.14
CA THR A 37 -18.38 5.36 17.74
C THR A 37 -19.27 5.44 18.97
N GLY A 38 -20.27 6.31 18.91
CA GLY A 38 -21.31 6.51 19.91
C GLY A 38 -22.49 7.27 19.29
N SER A 39 -23.37 7.80 20.11
CA SER A 39 -24.47 8.65 19.69
C SER A 39 -24.76 9.72 20.73
N LEU A 40 -25.45 10.79 20.32
CA LEU A 40 -25.90 11.86 21.20
C LEU A 40 -27.43 11.98 21.09
N PRO A 41 -28.17 12.04 22.21
CA PRO A 41 -29.63 12.16 22.18
C PRO A 41 -30.08 13.54 21.69
N ALA A 42 -31.37 13.67 21.42
CA ALA A 42 -32.01 14.97 21.25
C ALA A 42 -31.86 15.82 22.51
N ILE A 43 -31.65 17.12 22.33
CA ILE A 43 -31.62 18.10 23.41
C ILE A 43 -32.32 19.38 22.95
N PRO A 44 -33.25 19.98 23.73
CA PRO A 44 -33.94 21.21 23.36
C PRO A 44 -33.03 22.44 23.53
N GLN A 45 -31.79 22.35 23.06
CA GLN A 45 -30.79 23.40 23.19
C GLN A 45 -31.02 24.55 22.20
N SER A 46 -31.81 24.32 21.14
CA SER A 46 -32.15 25.33 20.13
C SER A 46 -32.89 26.53 20.71
N GLU A 47 -33.89 26.29 21.55
CA GLU A 47 -34.67 27.34 22.22
C GLU A 47 -33.80 28.12 23.22
N LEU A 48 -33.00 27.39 23.99
CA LEU A 48 -32.11 27.97 25.00
C LEU A 48 -31.01 28.82 24.36
N TYR A 49 -30.41 28.34 23.27
CA TYR A 49 -29.41 29.10 22.52
C TYR A 49 -30.01 30.36 21.88
N ARG A 50 -31.22 30.26 21.30
CA ARG A 50 -31.93 31.41 20.76
C ARG A 50 -32.23 32.45 21.84
N ARG A 51 -32.68 32.02 23.02
CA ARG A 51 -32.89 32.90 24.18
C ARG A 51 -31.58 33.55 24.62
N TRP A 52 -30.49 32.79 24.69
CA TRP A 52 -29.16 33.32 25.00
C TRP A 52 -28.73 34.39 23.99
N GLN A 53 -28.90 34.13 22.70
CA GLN A 53 -28.54 35.06 21.62
C GLN A 53 -29.32 36.37 21.69
N LEU A 54 -30.64 36.31 21.89
CA LEU A 54 -31.49 37.50 22.05
C LEU A 54 -31.06 38.34 23.27
N LEU A 55 -30.79 37.68 24.40
CA LEU A 55 -30.34 38.35 25.61
C LEU A 55 -28.92 38.93 25.43
N TYR A 56 -28.02 38.21 24.76
CA TYR A 56 -26.68 38.66 24.41
C TYR A 56 -26.76 39.97 23.60
N GLU A 57 -27.52 39.98 22.50
CA GLU A 57 -27.70 41.17 21.68
C GLU A 57 -28.25 42.36 22.49
N ALA A 58 -29.27 42.12 23.32
CA ALA A 58 -29.87 43.17 24.12
C ALA A 58 -28.96 43.71 25.25
N VAL A 59 -28.18 42.84 25.92
CA VAL A 59 -27.21 43.25 26.94
C VAL A 59 -26.13 44.13 26.32
N HIS A 60 -25.61 43.73 25.15
CA HIS A 60 -24.59 44.50 24.43
C HIS A 60 -25.13 45.78 23.79
N GLN A 61 -26.42 45.86 23.45
CA GLN A 61 -27.08 47.13 23.10
C GLN A 61 -27.04 48.14 24.26
N ARG A 62 -27.31 47.70 25.49
CA ARG A 62 -27.36 48.58 26.67
C ARG A 62 -26.00 49.15 27.05
N LEU A 63 -24.92 48.41 26.80
CA LEU A 63 -23.54 48.76 27.13
C LEU A 63 -22.87 49.73 26.12
N GLY A 64 -23.63 50.27 25.17
CA GLY A 64 -23.12 50.83 23.90
C GLY A 64 -21.98 51.86 23.97
N SER A 65 -21.02 51.70 23.06
CA SER A 65 -20.48 52.69 22.09
C SER A 65 -19.32 52.01 21.33
N ASN A 66 -19.36 51.99 19.99
CA ASN A 66 -18.45 51.32 19.03
C ASN A 66 -18.79 49.86 18.68
N GLN A 67 -19.87 49.66 17.92
CA GLN A 67 -20.35 48.33 17.55
C GLN A 67 -20.07 48.01 16.07
N ARG A 68 -19.42 46.86 15.80
CA ARG A 68 -19.43 46.20 14.48
C ARG A 68 -20.82 45.61 14.13
N ILE A 69 -21.76 45.59 15.09
CA ILE A 69 -23.06 44.91 15.04
C ILE A 69 -24.12 45.84 14.42
N LYS A 70 -24.87 45.39 13.39
CA LYS A 70 -26.09 46.05 12.86
C LYS A 70 -27.31 45.19 13.21
N LEU A 71 -28.37 45.79 13.76
CA LEU A 71 -29.56 45.07 14.25
C LEU A 71 -30.87 45.59 13.64
N HIS A 72 -31.81 44.67 13.40
CA HIS A 72 -33.22 44.93 13.12
C HIS A 72 -34.01 44.97 14.44
N SER A 73 -34.69 46.07 14.70
CA SER A 73 -35.45 46.32 15.93
C SER A 73 -36.83 45.67 15.89
N GLN A 74 -37.06 44.60 16.66
CA GLN A 74 -38.40 44.28 17.18
C GLN A 74 -38.33 43.74 18.62
N ASP A 75 -38.89 44.52 19.53
CA ASP A 75 -39.59 44.14 20.77
C ASP A 75 -38.89 43.28 21.83
N ILE A 76 -38.00 43.86 22.65
CA ILE A 76 -37.86 43.42 24.06
C ILE A 76 -37.55 44.63 24.97
N THR A 77 -38.46 44.97 25.90
CA THR A 77 -38.39 46.19 26.73
C THR A 77 -38.03 45.98 28.20
N ASN A 78 -37.83 44.75 28.69
CA ASN A 78 -37.40 44.49 30.07
C ASN A 78 -36.52 43.23 30.15
N ILE A 79 -35.21 43.40 30.33
CA ILE A 79 -34.25 42.29 30.50
C ILE A 79 -33.39 42.55 31.74
N SER A 80 -33.34 41.58 32.64
CA SER A 80 -32.45 41.57 33.80
C SER A 80 -31.12 40.91 33.44
N VAL A 81 -29.98 41.46 33.90
CA VAL A 81 -28.65 40.83 33.73
C VAL A 81 -28.59 39.46 34.43
N ASN A 82 -29.35 39.29 35.52
CA ASN A 82 -29.46 38.01 36.21
C ASN A 82 -30.06 36.92 35.30
N ASP A 83 -30.98 37.28 34.40
CA ASP A 83 -31.59 36.32 33.46
C ASP A 83 -30.57 35.88 32.40
N PHE A 84 -29.61 36.73 32.04
CA PHE A 84 -28.53 36.40 31.09
C PHE A 84 -27.50 35.45 31.71
N ASP A 85 -27.09 35.71 32.95
CA ASP A 85 -26.18 34.82 33.69
C ASP A 85 -26.81 33.45 33.93
N GLU A 86 -28.10 33.41 34.29
CA GLU A 86 -28.84 32.15 34.47
C GLU A 86 -28.88 31.34 33.16
N VAL A 87 -29.23 31.97 32.04
CA VAL A 87 -29.27 31.30 30.73
C VAL A 87 -27.88 30.83 30.30
N SER A 88 -26.83 31.60 30.58
CA SER A 88 -25.44 31.22 30.30
C SER A 88 -25.01 29.99 31.11
N GLN A 89 -25.33 29.95 32.40
CA GLN A 89 -25.10 28.79 33.27
C GLN A 89 -25.90 27.56 32.81
N GLN A 90 -27.18 27.74 32.46
CA GLN A 90 -28.01 26.67 31.91
C GLN A 90 -27.42 26.11 30.61
N LEU A 91 -26.91 26.96 29.72
CA LEU A 91 -26.30 26.53 28.47
C LEU A 91 -25.02 25.71 28.72
N GLN A 92 -24.16 26.15 29.65
CA GLN A 92 -22.96 25.42 30.06
C GLN A 92 -23.32 24.06 30.68
N ALA A 93 -24.30 24.03 31.60
CA ALA A 93 -24.76 22.81 32.26
C ALA A 93 -25.34 21.82 31.24
N ASN A 94 -26.15 22.30 30.30
CA ASN A 94 -26.78 21.46 29.28
C ASN A 94 -25.78 20.86 28.29
N ILE A 95 -24.75 21.62 27.85
CA ILE A 95 -23.68 21.05 27.01
C ILE A 95 -22.99 19.90 27.72
N ASN A 96 -22.63 20.08 28.99
CA ASN A 96 -21.93 19.05 29.75
C ASN A 96 -22.83 17.86 30.07
N ALA A 97 -24.11 18.08 30.38
CA ALA A 97 -25.08 17.00 30.56
C ALA A 97 -25.25 16.18 29.26
N TRP A 98 -25.33 16.86 28.11
CA TRP A 98 -25.43 16.22 26.80
C TRP A 98 -24.21 15.36 26.45
N LEU A 99 -23.01 15.90 26.67
CA LEU A 99 -21.74 15.20 26.41
C LEU A 99 -21.37 14.16 27.48
N LYS A 100 -22.13 14.07 28.58
CA LYS A 100 -22.01 13.01 29.60
C LYS A 100 -23.03 11.89 29.42
N PHE A 101 -23.89 11.98 28.42
CA PHE A 101 -24.93 10.98 28.19
C PHE A 101 -24.33 9.58 27.92
N GLU A 102 -24.99 8.53 28.38
CA GLU A 102 -24.46 7.15 28.39
C GLU A 102 -23.99 6.69 26.99
N SER A 103 -24.72 7.08 25.94
CA SER A 103 -24.40 6.71 24.56
C SER A 103 -23.15 7.39 23.98
N PHE A 104 -22.68 8.48 24.59
CA PHE A 104 -21.43 9.16 24.23
C PHE A 104 -20.28 8.83 25.21
N GLN A 105 -20.60 8.30 26.39
CA GLN A 105 -19.66 8.04 27.47
C GLN A 105 -18.52 7.09 27.08
N ASN A 106 -18.76 6.15 26.16
CA ASN A 106 -17.69 5.29 25.66
C ASN A 106 -16.60 6.08 24.92
N ILE A 107 -16.98 7.07 24.10
CA ILE A 107 -16.02 7.92 23.40
C ILE A 107 -15.21 8.73 24.42
N GLU A 108 -15.91 9.37 25.36
CA GLU A 108 -15.30 10.24 26.38
C GLU A 108 -14.30 9.47 27.26
N ARG A 109 -14.69 8.29 27.76
CA ARG A 109 -13.81 7.41 28.55
C ARG A 109 -12.58 6.96 27.78
N GLN A 110 -12.74 6.56 26.51
CA GLN A 110 -11.62 6.09 25.69
C GLN A 110 -10.66 7.23 25.37
N LEU A 111 -11.17 8.43 25.05
CA LEU A 111 -10.32 9.60 24.85
C LEU A 111 -9.48 9.91 26.09
N ARG A 112 -10.06 9.80 27.28
CA ARG A 112 -9.31 9.98 28.54
C ARG A 112 -8.22 8.95 28.77
N THR A 113 -8.39 7.73 28.27
CA THR A 113 -7.35 6.69 28.31
C THR A 113 -6.19 7.00 27.36
N PHE A 114 -6.47 7.55 26.19
CA PHE A 114 -5.46 7.77 25.15
C PHE A 114 -4.74 9.12 25.23
N LEU A 115 -5.30 10.10 25.95
CA LEU A 115 -4.82 11.48 25.99
C LEU A 115 -4.22 11.83 27.35
N SER A 116 -3.07 12.50 27.35
CA SER A 116 -2.44 13.08 28.55
C SER A 116 -2.80 14.55 28.74
N ARG A 117 -2.86 15.02 29.98
CA ARG A 117 -3.11 16.44 30.31
C ARG A 117 -2.03 17.39 29.76
N ASP A 118 -0.83 16.87 29.53
CA ASP A 118 0.30 17.62 28.98
C ASP A 118 0.34 17.70 27.45
N ASP A 119 -0.53 16.94 26.77
CA ASP A 119 -0.62 16.93 25.32
C ASP A 119 -1.26 18.20 24.79
N GLU A 120 -0.74 18.70 23.66
CA GLU A 120 -1.43 19.75 22.90
C GLU A 120 -2.48 19.09 22.02
N ILE A 121 -3.76 19.28 22.34
CA ILE A 121 -4.85 18.51 21.73
C ILE A 121 -5.70 19.43 20.85
N ARG A 122 -5.76 19.11 19.56
CA ARG A 122 -6.65 19.79 18.61
C ARG A 122 -7.95 19.01 18.55
N VAL A 123 -9.06 19.64 18.91
CA VAL A 123 -10.39 19.02 18.85
C VAL A 123 -11.16 19.65 17.70
N ILE A 124 -11.47 18.88 16.66
CA ILE A 124 -12.27 19.36 15.52
C ILE A 124 -13.66 18.75 15.60
N VAL A 125 -14.71 19.58 15.51
CA VAL A 125 -16.10 19.13 15.39
C VAL A 125 -16.58 19.34 13.96
N GLU A 126 -16.86 18.24 13.26
CA GLU A 126 -17.39 18.18 11.90
C GLU A 126 -18.91 18.08 11.93
N THR A 127 -19.58 19.10 11.38
CA THR A 127 -21.03 19.13 11.24
C THR A 127 -21.45 20.06 10.10
N ASN A 128 -22.59 19.78 9.46
CA ASN A 128 -23.21 20.71 8.50
C ASN A 128 -24.36 21.52 9.13
N VAL A 129 -24.70 21.24 10.40
CA VAL A 129 -25.81 21.86 11.12
C VAL A 129 -25.35 23.19 11.73
N ALA A 130 -25.90 24.30 11.22
CA ALA A 130 -25.47 25.67 11.57
C ALA A 130 -25.48 25.94 13.08
N LEU A 131 -26.55 25.51 13.74
CA LEU A 131 -26.76 25.74 15.17
C LEU A 131 -25.76 24.97 16.03
N VAL A 132 -25.26 23.84 15.55
CA VAL A 132 -24.24 23.04 16.26
C VAL A 132 -22.88 23.73 16.20
N HIS A 133 -22.52 24.36 15.08
CA HIS A 133 -21.33 25.23 15.00
C HIS A 133 -21.41 26.42 15.95
N ARG A 134 -22.62 26.90 16.25
CA ARG A 134 -22.88 28.01 17.16
C ARG A 134 -22.80 27.63 18.64
N LEU A 135 -22.78 26.36 19.00
CA LEU A 135 -22.70 25.98 20.42
C LEU A 135 -21.34 26.36 21.04
N PRO A 136 -21.30 26.79 22.31
CA PRO A 136 -20.07 27.06 23.03
C PRO A 136 -19.37 25.79 23.52
N TRP A 137 -18.92 24.97 22.56
CA TRP A 137 -18.22 23.70 22.80
C TRP A 137 -16.99 23.79 23.71
N HIS A 138 -16.32 24.95 23.75
CA HIS A 138 -15.18 25.21 24.64
C HIS A 138 -15.54 25.15 26.14
N LEU A 139 -16.85 25.17 26.47
CA LEU A 139 -17.36 24.99 27.84
C LEU A 139 -17.48 23.51 28.24
N TRP A 140 -17.18 22.57 27.34
CA TRP A 140 -17.10 21.16 27.69
C TRP A 140 -15.98 20.94 28.71
N ASP A 141 -16.30 20.26 29.81
CA ASP A 141 -15.38 19.98 30.94
C ASP A 141 -14.04 19.36 30.50
N PHE A 142 -14.02 18.67 29.36
CA PHE A 142 -12.80 18.18 28.73
C PHE A 142 -11.72 19.26 28.55
N PHE A 143 -12.06 20.49 28.17
CA PHE A 143 -11.07 21.56 27.95
C PHE A 143 -10.50 22.13 29.26
N GLN A 144 -11.18 21.91 30.38
CA GLN A 144 -10.67 22.20 31.72
C GLN A 144 -9.71 21.10 32.19
N ASP A 145 -10.04 19.83 31.93
CA ASP A 145 -9.20 18.69 32.28
C ASP A 145 -7.90 18.65 31.46
N TYR A 146 -7.98 19.07 30.19
CA TYR A 146 -6.87 19.15 29.24
C TYR A 146 -6.53 20.60 28.91
N PRO A 147 -5.65 21.26 29.69
CA PRO A 147 -5.40 22.70 29.61
C PRO A 147 -4.68 23.16 28.32
N LYS A 148 -4.18 22.21 27.51
CA LYS A 148 -3.57 22.48 26.19
C LYS A 148 -4.45 21.99 25.04
N ALA A 149 -5.73 21.70 25.30
CA ALA A 149 -6.70 21.36 24.27
C ALA A 149 -7.40 22.61 23.71
N GLU A 150 -7.66 22.72 22.42
CA GLU A 150 -8.48 23.82 21.89
C GLU A 150 -9.35 23.34 20.72
N LEU A 151 -10.50 24.00 20.57
CA LEU A 151 -11.58 23.64 19.66
C LEU A 151 -11.43 24.31 18.28
N ALA A 152 -11.72 23.54 17.24
CA ALA A 152 -12.02 24.03 15.91
C ALA A 152 -13.29 23.39 15.33
N LEU A 153 -13.87 24.06 14.33
CA LEU A 153 -15.05 23.63 13.61
C LEU A 153 -14.71 23.32 12.16
N SER A 154 -15.41 22.33 11.58
CA SER A 154 -15.32 21.98 10.17
C SER A 154 -16.69 21.57 9.62
N ASN A 155 -16.84 21.63 8.29
CA ASN A 155 -17.91 20.94 7.57
C ASN A 155 -17.54 19.46 7.37
N HIS A 156 -18.51 18.64 6.95
CA HIS A 156 -18.26 17.23 6.61
C HIS A 156 -17.50 17.03 5.29
N GLU A 157 -17.67 17.95 4.35
CA GLU A 157 -17.04 17.87 3.04
C GLU A 157 -15.86 18.84 2.98
N TYR A 158 -14.67 18.29 2.76
CA TYR A 158 -13.43 19.04 2.64
C TYR A 158 -12.44 18.28 1.75
N ALA A 159 -11.60 19.02 1.04
CA ALA A 159 -10.54 18.47 0.19
C ALA A 159 -9.17 18.93 0.69
N SER A 160 -8.11 18.17 0.39
CA SER A 160 -6.74 18.60 0.70
C SER A 160 -6.33 19.75 -0.22
N SER A 161 -5.96 20.87 0.39
CA SER A 161 -5.41 22.03 -0.33
C SER A 161 -3.90 21.87 -0.46
N GLN A 162 -3.39 21.66 -1.67
CA GLN A 162 -1.97 21.75 -1.97
C GLN A 162 -1.60 23.22 -2.14
N VAL A 163 -0.93 23.80 -1.13
CA VAL A 163 -0.48 25.19 -1.22
C VAL A 163 0.99 25.23 -1.63
N LEU A 164 1.25 25.88 -2.77
CA LEU A 164 2.61 26.17 -3.24
C LEU A 164 3.10 27.43 -2.54
N ARG A 165 4.30 27.38 -1.95
CA ARG A 165 4.85 28.50 -1.17
C ARG A 165 6.23 28.89 -1.64
N SER A 166 6.46 30.20 -1.72
CA SER A 166 7.77 30.81 -1.92
C SER A 166 8.26 31.43 -0.60
N PRO A 167 9.44 31.07 -0.08
CA PRO A 167 9.98 31.69 1.14
C PRO A 167 10.39 33.14 0.87
N THR A 168 9.80 34.08 1.60
CA THR A 168 9.99 35.54 1.39
C THR A 168 10.71 36.22 2.57
N GLY A 169 10.99 35.50 3.66
CA GLY A 169 11.71 35.99 4.84
C GLY A 169 10.89 36.87 5.81
N LYS A 170 9.69 37.29 5.40
CA LYS A 170 8.69 38.01 6.21
C LYS A 170 7.30 37.45 5.92
N VAL A 171 6.43 37.42 6.94
CA VAL A 171 5.03 37.02 6.77
C VAL A 171 4.29 38.09 5.95
N LYS A 172 3.75 37.76 4.77
CA LYS A 172 2.98 38.68 3.93
C LYS A 172 1.52 38.70 4.34
N ILE A 173 1.01 39.88 4.66
CA ILE A 173 -0.33 40.05 5.22
C ILE A 173 -1.12 41.05 4.38
N LEU A 174 -2.29 40.64 3.90
CA LEU A 174 -3.27 41.55 3.31
C LEU A 174 -4.28 41.93 4.38
N ALA A 175 -4.27 43.18 4.81
CA ALA A 175 -5.21 43.73 5.77
C ALA A 175 -6.26 44.59 5.06
N ILE A 176 -7.48 44.07 4.98
CA ILE A 176 -8.66 44.74 4.42
C ILE A 176 -9.39 45.45 5.56
N LEU A 177 -9.35 46.78 5.54
CA LEU A 177 -10.07 47.63 6.47
C LEU A 177 -11.32 48.13 5.74
N GLY A 178 -12.45 47.49 6.03
CA GLY A 178 -13.74 47.75 5.41
C GLY A 178 -14.41 49.02 5.93
N ASN A 179 -15.74 49.06 5.85
CA ASN A 179 -16.54 50.17 6.36
C ASN A 179 -16.20 50.46 7.83
N SER A 180 -15.73 51.68 8.09
CA SER A 180 -15.22 52.15 9.39
C SER A 180 -16.28 52.84 10.27
N VAL A 181 -17.54 52.94 9.82
CA VAL A 181 -18.60 53.68 10.53
C VAL A 181 -18.89 53.05 11.91
N GLY A 182 -18.46 53.71 12.98
CA GLY A 182 -18.70 53.24 14.35
C GLY A 182 -17.71 52.17 14.84
N ILE A 183 -16.59 51.99 14.15
CA ILE A 183 -15.53 51.03 14.51
C ILE A 183 -14.14 51.68 14.34
N ASP A 184 -13.17 51.34 15.19
CA ASP A 184 -11.82 51.92 15.14
C ASP A 184 -10.87 50.98 14.39
N VAL A 185 -10.91 51.06 13.05
CA VAL A 185 -10.02 50.28 12.18
C VAL A 185 -8.54 50.69 12.27
N ASP A 186 -8.25 51.87 12.82
CA ASP A 186 -6.88 52.35 12.97
C ASP A 186 -6.16 51.66 14.12
N LYS A 187 -6.85 51.30 15.21
CA LYS A 187 -6.29 50.39 16.23
C LYS A 187 -5.88 49.05 15.65
N ASP A 188 -6.71 48.43 14.81
CA ASP A 188 -6.34 47.20 14.10
C ASP A 188 -5.09 47.42 13.23
N ARG A 189 -5.01 48.56 12.54
CA ARG A 189 -3.85 48.95 11.73
C ARG A 189 -2.57 49.04 12.57
N VAL A 190 -2.63 49.63 13.77
CA VAL A 190 -1.47 49.76 14.66
C VAL A 190 -0.97 48.38 15.11
N LEU A 191 -1.88 47.46 15.47
CA LEU A 191 -1.52 46.11 15.90
C LEU A 191 -0.72 45.36 14.83
N TRP A 192 -1.17 45.42 13.57
CA TRP A 192 -0.48 44.77 12.46
C TRP A 192 0.83 45.46 12.06
N LYS A 193 0.94 46.79 12.22
CA LYS A 193 2.21 47.52 11.99
C LYS A 193 3.26 47.24 13.07
N GLY A 194 2.83 46.85 14.26
CA GLY A 194 3.73 46.54 15.38
C GLY A 194 4.55 45.24 15.21
N LEU A 195 4.26 44.43 14.18
CA LEU A 195 4.93 43.16 13.95
C LEU A 195 6.25 43.35 13.18
N VAL A 196 7.37 43.09 13.84
CA VAL A 196 8.74 43.32 13.32
C VAL A 196 9.09 42.41 12.13
N ASP A 197 8.51 41.21 12.11
CA ASP A 197 8.83 40.14 11.16
C ASP A 197 7.74 39.90 10.10
N ALA A 198 6.84 40.88 9.91
CA ALA A 198 5.76 40.84 8.92
C ALA A 198 5.84 42.01 7.94
N GLN A 199 5.25 41.81 6.76
CA GLN A 199 4.97 42.84 5.78
C GLN A 199 3.46 42.92 5.59
N THR A 200 2.84 43.95 6.17
CA THR A 200 1.40 44.18 6.06
C THR A 200 1.09 45.22 5.00
N THR A 201 0.28 44.83 4.02
CA THR A 201 -0.31 45.72 3.02
C THR A 201 -1.74 46.04 3.44
N PHE A 202 -2.03 47.32 3.63
CA PHE A 202 -3.35 47.78 4.03
C PHE A 202 -4.13 48.30 2.82
N ILE A 203 -5.37 47.85 2.68
CA ILE A 203 -6.35 48.47 1.78
C ILE A 203 -7.54 48.96 2.61
N VAL A 204 -7.84 50.25 2.51
CA VAL A 204 -8.83 50.95 3.34
C VAL A 204 -10.01 51.33 2.46
N GLU A 205 -11.20 50.92 2.87
CA GLU A 205 -12.46 51.09 2.15
C GLU A 205 -12.31 50.86 0.64
N PRO A 206 -11.70 49.74 0.19
CA PRO A 206 -11.42 49.51 -1.23
C PRO A 206 -12.69 49.36 -2.05
N THR A 207 -12.62 49.64 -3.35
CA THR A 207 -13.65 49.19 -4.30
C THR A 207 -13.52 47.70 -4.57
N ARG A 208 -14.59 47.07 -5.07
CA ARG A 208 -14.55 45.65 -5.47
C ARG A 208 -13.40 45.32 -6.40
N GLN A 209 -13.16 46.16 -7.41
CA GLN A 209 -12.08 45.94 -8.37
C GLN A 209 -10.70 45.98 -7.71
N GLN A 210 -10.47 46.94 -6.81
CA GLN A 210 -9.20 47.05 -6.09
C GLN A 210 -8.93 45.82 -5.22
N LEU A 211 -9.97 45.32 -4.55
CA LEU A 211 -9.88 44.11 -3.74
C LEU A 211 -9.55 42.88 -4.59
N ASP A 212 -10.25 42.68 -5.70
CA ASP A 212 -9.97 41.57 -6.61
C ASP A 212 -8.53 41.63 -7.13
N GLU A 213 -8.07 42.79 -7.59
CA GLU A 213 -6.69 42.91 -8.09
C GLU A 213 -5.62 42.51 -7.07
N GLN A 214 -5.82 42.80 -5.78
CA GLN A 214 -4.89 42.39 -4.72
C GLN A 214 -4.88 40.88 -4.48
N LEU A 215 -6.07 40.25 -4.51
CA LEU A 215 -6.22 38.81 -4.29
C LEU A 215 -5.71 37.97 -5.47
N TRP A 216 -5.78 38.49 -6.70
CA TRP A 216 -5.33 37.78 -7.92
C TRP A 216 -3.82 37.92 -8.21
N LYS A 217 -3.22 39.08 -7.92
CA LYS A 217 -1.86 39.41 -8.40
C LYS A 217 -0.74 39.06 -7.42
N GLN A 218 -1.01 39.05 -6.12
CA GLN A 218 0.01 38.88 -5.09
C GLN A 218 -0.18 37.60 -4.27
N ASP A 219 0.91 37.11 -3.69
CA ASP A 219 0.95 36.02 -2.73
C ASP A 219 0.79 36.56 -1.31
N TRP A 220 -0.15 35.97 -0.55
CA TRP A 220 -0.45 36.37 0.82
C TRP A 220 -0.35 35.14 1.74
N ASP A 221 0.28 35.28 2.90
CA ASP A 221 0.32 34.23 3.92
C ASP A 221 -0.91 34.33 4.84
N ILE A 222 -1.31 35.56 5.19
CA ILE A 222 -2.45 35.87 6.05
C ILE A 222 -3.36 36.90 5.36
N LEU A 223 -4.66 36.64 5.40
CA LEU A 223 -5.73 37.58 5.04
C LEU A 223 -6.40 38.06 6.33
N PHE A 224 -6.51 39.36 6.53
CA PHE A 224 -7.22 39.94 7.65
C PHE A 224 -8.34 40.86 7.14
N PHE A 225 -9.54 40.72 7.70
CA PHE A 225 -10.66 41.61 7.45
C PHE A 225 -11.18 42.19 8.77
N ALA A 226 -11.29 43.52 8.82
CA ALA A 226 -12.00 44.24 9.87
C ALA A 226 -13.05 45.16 9.24
N GLY A 227 -14.30 45.05 9.68
CA GLY A 227 -15.41 45.78 9.11
C GLY A 227 -16.75 45.20 9.54
N HIS A 228 -17.83 45.81 9.06
CA HIS A 228 -19.17 45.27 9.26
C HIS A 228 -19.41 44.03 8.38
N SER A 229 -20.19 43.09 8.92
CA SER A 229 -20.72 41.94 8.18
C SER A 229 -22.15 41.64 8.63
N THR A 230 -23.00 41.19 7.71
CA THR A 230 -24.40 40.82 7.99
C THR A 230 -24.76 39.51 7.30
N SER A 231 -25.61 38.69 7.93
CA SER A 231 -26.27 37.57 7.26
C SER A 231 -27.61 38.01 6.67
N LEU A 232 -27.89 37.64 5.42
CA LEU A 232 -29.22 37.72 4.82
C LEU A 232 -30.14 36.63 5.43
N GLU A 233 -31.47 36.75 5.26
CA GLU A 233 -32.47 35.81 5.83
C GLU A 233 -32.25 34.33 5.41
N ASN A 234 -31.54 34.09 4.31
CA ASN A 234 -31.16 32.77 3.80
C ASN A 234 -29.83 32.23 4.37
N GLY A 235 -29.18 32.96 5.30
CA GLY A 235 -27.91 32.58 5.92
C GLY A 235 -26.66 32.88 5.08
N ILE A 236 -26.78 33.65 3.99
CA ILE A 236 -25.65 34.10 3.18
C ILE A 236 -25.03 35.35 3.84
N GLY A 237 -23.74 35.26 4.17
CA GLY A 237 -22.99 36.34 4.79
C GLY A 237 -22.45 37.35 3.76
N GLU A 238 -22.62 38.63 4.06
CA GLU A 238 -22.06 39.77 3.34
C GLU A 238 -21.03 40.52 4.20
N ILE A 239 -19.93 40.95 3.58
CA ILE A 239 -18.94 41.84 4.19
C ILE A 239 -18.97 43.22 3.53
N TYR A 240 -18.95 44.28 4.34
CA TYR A 240 -18.97 45.66 3.86
C TYR A 240 -17.53 46.14 3.65
N ILE A 241 -17.08 46.12 2.40
CA ILE A 241 -15.71 46.50 2.04
C ILE A 241 -15.51 48.01 2.02
N ASN A 242 -16.58 48.80 1.90
CA ASN A 242 -16.57 50.24 2.09
C ASN A 242 -17.98 50.72 2.49
N GLN A 243 -18.22 52.03 2.54
CA GLN A 243 -19.52 52.60 2.95
C GLN A 243 -20.66 52.34 1.96
N THR A 244 -20.34 52.04 0.70
CA THR A 244 -21.30 51.92 -0.42
C THR A 244 -21.43 50.52 -1.00
N GLU A 245 -20.41 49.67 -0.86
CA GLU A 245 -20.33 48.34 -1.45
C GLU A 245 -20.25 47.26 -0.36
N SER A 246 -21.14 46.27 -0.45
CA SER A 246 -21.04 44.99 0.27
C SER A 246 -20.78 43.87 -0.71
N LEU A 247 -20.16 42.79 -0.24
CA LEU A 247 -19.84 41.61 -1.04
C LEU A 247 -20.21 40.34 -0.30
N THR A 248 -20.83 39.41 -1.02
CA THR A 248 -21.00 38.04 -0.56
C THR A 248 -19.70 37.27 -0.74
N ILE A 249 -19.54 36.21 0.04
CA ILE A 249 -18.41 35.27 -0.12
C ILE A 249 -18.41 34.60 -1.49
N SER A 250 -19.57 34.30 -2.07
CA SER A 250 -19.64 33.71 -3.41
C SER A 250 -19.09 34.66 -4.48
N GLN A 251 -19.27 35.97 -4.32
CA GLN A 251 -18.65 36.95 -5.22
C GLN A 251 -17.12 36.93 -5.08
N LEU A 252 -16.57 36.75 -3.88
CA LEU A 252 -15.11 36.67 -3.64
C LEU A 252 -14.49 35.29 -3.92
N GLN A 253 -15.30 34.30 -4.26
CA GLN A 253 -14.92 32.89 -4.31
C GLN A 253 -13.68 32.63 -5.18
N ASN A 254 -13.66 33.14 -6.41
CA ASN A 254 -12.57 32.88 -7.35
C ASN A 254 -11.27 33.59 -6.96
N ALA A 255 -11.38 34.84 -6.51
CA ALA A 255 -10.23 35.62 -6.06
C ALA A 255 -9.58 34.98 -4.82
N LEU A 256 -10.39 34.50 -3.87
CA LEU A 256 -9.91 33.79 -2.69
C LEU A 256 -9.31 32.42 -3.05
N ARG A 257 -9.89 31.67 -4.00
CA ARG A 257 -9.28 30.43 -4.52
C ARG A 257 -7.89 30.68 -5.06
N GLU A 258 -7.72 31.73 -5.85
CA GLU A 258 -6.41 32.09 -6.40
C GLU A 258 -5.43 32.53 -5.30
N ALA A 259 -5.89 33.27 -4.29
CA ALA A 259 -5.06 33.60 -3.14
C ALA A 259 -4.60 32.35 -2.35
N ILE A 260 -5.47 31.33 -2.22
CA ILE A 260 -5.15 30.04 -1.58
C ILE A 260 -4.13 29.26 -2.41
N THR A 261 -4.30 29.15 -3.72
CA THR A 261 -3.33 28.45 -4.59
C THR A 261 -1.95 29.11 -4.56
N ARG A 262 -1.90 30.42 -4.28
CA ARG A 262 -0.68 31.23 -4.19
C ARG A 262 -0.03 31.32 -2.81
N GLY A 263 -0.64 30.78 -1.76
CA GLY A 263 0.01 30.77 -0.44
C GLY A 263 -0.88 30.95 0.79
N LEU A 264 -2.12 31.43 0.63
CA LEU A 264 -2.95 31.85 1.78
C LEU A 264 -3.20 30.70 2.77
N GLN A 265 -2.68 30.84 3.99
CA GLN A 265 -2.79 29.82 5.06
C GLN A 265 -3.86 30.17 6.10
N LEU A 266 -3.98 31.45 6.44
CA LEU A 266 -4.81 31.91 7.54
C LEU A 266 -5.68 33.09 7.10
N ALA A 267 -6.98 32.98 7.30
CA ALA A 267 -7.91 34.12 7.16
C ALA A 267 -8.51 34.49 8.53
N ILE A 268 -8.41 35.76 8.92
CA ILE A 268 -8.95 36.27 10.17
C ILE A 268 -10.07 37.24 9.84
N PHE A 269 -11.30 36.85 10.16
CA PHE A 269 -12.48 37.68 9.99
C PHE A 269 -12.91 38.24 11.33
N ASN A 270 -12.45 39.46 11.59
CA ASN A 270 -12.79 40.19 12.79
C ASN A 270 -14.09 40.97 12.52
N SER A 271 -15.23 40.28 12.37
CA SER A 271 -16.52 40.91 12.03
C SER A 271 -17.69 40.19 12.70
N CYS A 272 -18.91 40.75 12.60
CA CYS A 272 -20.06 40.38 13.42
C CYS A 272 -20.87 39.13 13.04
N ASP A 273 -20.55 38.48 11.92
CA ASP A 273 -21.19 37.22 11.54
C ASP A 273 -20.16 36.23 11.01
N GLY A 274 -19.36 35.70 11.93
CA GLY A 274 -18.26 34.83 11.57
C GLY A 274 -18.68 33.40 11.19
N ILE A 275 -19.76 32.86 11.75
CA ILE A 275 -20.19 31.49 11.45
C ILE A 275 -20.94 31.39 10.12
N GLY A 276 -21.83 32.35 9.79
CA GLY A 276 -22.43 32.40 8.46
C GLY A 276 -21.36 32.52 7.38
N LEU A 277 -20.37 33.39 7.61
CA LEU A 277 -19.22 33.56 6.74
C LEU A 277 -18.36 32.29 6.64
N ALA A 278 -18.01 31.65 7.76
CA ALA A 278 -17.19 30.45 7.79
C ALA A 278 -17.83 29.28 7.02
N ARG A 279 -19.16 29.12 7.11
CA ARG A 279 -19.88 28.08 6.36
C ARG A 279 -19.85 28.33 4.85
N ASN A 280 -20.02 29.59 4.44
CA ASN A 280 -19.91 29.97 3.03
C ASN A 280 -18.47 29.81 2.49
N LEU A 281 -17.48 30.10 3.34
CA LEU A 281 -16.05 29.97 3.03
C LEU A 281 -15.51 28.54 3.11
N ALA A 282 -16.19 27.62 3.81
CA ALA A 282 -15.73 26.24 3.94
C ALA A 282 -15.59 25.54 2.57
N SER A 283 -16.44 25.88 1.60
CA SER A 283 -16.34 25.39 0.20
C SER A 283 -15.05 25.78 -0.52
N LEU A 284 -14.31 26.75 0.00
CA LEU A 284 -13.04 27.22 -0.53
C LEU A 284 -11.84 26.42 -0.02
N ASN A 285 -12.03 25.56 0.97
CA ASN A 285 -10.95 24.81 1.62
C ASN A 285 -9.80 25.71 2.11
N ILE A 286 -10.12 26.90 2.65
CA ILE A 286 -9.12 27.74 3.32
C ILE A 286 -8.50 26.90 4.45
N PRO A 287 -7.17 26.81 4.54
CA PRO A 287 -6.52 25.89 5.47
C PRO A 287 -6.94 26.15 6.92
N GLN A 288 -6.93 27.43 7.34
CA GLN A 288 -7.35 27.85 8.68
C GLN A 288 -8.04 29.22 8.64
N MET A 289 -9.02 29.39 9.52
CA MET A 289 -9.70 30.66 9.74
C MET A 289 -9.96 30.92 11.22
N ILE A 290 -9.96 32.20 11.59
CA ILE A 290 -10.50 32.67 12.86
C ILE A 290 -11.71 33.54 12.55
N VAL A 291 -12.83 33.22 13.18
CA VAL A 291 -14.08 33.94 13.03
C VAL A 291 -14.73 34.17 14.40
N MET A 292 -15.73 35.04 14.46
CA MET A 292 -16.52 35.29 15.67
C MET A 292 -17.86 34.56 15.60
N ARG A 293 -18.20 33.83 16.67
CA ARG A 293 -19.42 33.01 16.74
C ARG A 293 -20.68 33.85 16.58
N GLU A 294 -20.72 35.01 17.21
CA GLU A 294 -21.80 35.99 17.16
C GLU A 294 -21.21 37.40 17.01
N GLY A 295 -22.08 38.41 16.95
CA GLY A 295 -21.69 39.82 16.89
C GLY A 295 -20.71 40.19 18.00
N VAL A 296 -19.55 40.72 17.64
CA VAL A 296 -18.48 41.09 18.58
C VAL A 296 -18.39 42.62 18.75
N PRO A 297 -18.26 43.15 19.98
CA PRO A 297 -17.89 44.54 20.21
C PRO A 297 -16.50 44.86 19.65
N ASP A 298 -16.30 46.07 19.10
CA ASP A 298 -15.05 46.46 18.44
C ASP A 298 -13.83 46.34 19.38
N PHE A 299 -14.00 46.73 20.64
CA PHE A 299 -12.96 46.61 21.67
C PHE A 299 -12.58 45.15 21.96
N VAL A 300 -13.56 44.24 22.06
CA VAL A 300 -13.32 42.81 22.31
C VAL A 300 -12.58 42.19 21.12
N ALA A 301 -13.00 42.54 19.90
CA ALA A 301 -12.35 42.15 18.65
C ALA A 301 -10.87 42.59 18.58
N GLN A 302 -10.57 43.83 19.00
CA GLN A 302 -9.22 44.37 19.05
C GLN A 302 -8.37 43.73 20.15
N GLU A 303 -8.91 43.55 21.36
CA GLU A 303 -8.18 42.89 22.46
C GLU A 303 -7.90 41.42 22.15
N PHE A 304 -8.82 40.72 21.49
CA PHE A 304 -8.57 39.37 20.99
C PHE A 304 -7.40 39.39 19.99
N LEU A 305 -7.47 40.23 18.95
CA LEU A 305 -6.44 40.32 17.92
C LEU A 305 -5.07 40.65 18.51
N LYS A 306 -5.01 41.61 19.43
CA LYS A 306 -3.79 42.00 20.14
C LYS A 306 -3.16 40.82 20.90
N ASN A 307 -3.95 40.11 21.71
CA ASN A 307 -3.45 38.97 22.47
C ASN A 307 -3.07 37.80 21.57
N PHE A 308 -3.85 37.55 20.51
CA PHE A 308 -3.58 36.50 19.52
C PHE A 308 -2.28 36.76 18.77
N LEU A 309 -2.08 37.96 18.23
CA LEU A 309 -0.87 38.32 17.51
C LEU A 309 0.37 38.27 18.41
N ALA A 310 0.25 38.73 19.67
CA ALA A 310 1.34 38.63 20.63
C ALA A 310 1.75 37.17 20.92
N ALA A 311 0.77 36.27 21.09
CA ALA A 311 1.01 34.86 21.35
C ALA A 311 1.52 34.11 20.11
N PHE A 312 0.87 34.31 18.96
CA PHE A 312 1.17 33.60 17.71
C PHE A 312 2.50 34.06 17.11
N ALA A 313 2.71 35.37 16.98
CA ALA A 313 4.01 35.91 16.53
C ALA A 313 5.13 35.66 17.55
N GLY A 314 4.77 35.51 18.84
CA GLY A 314 5.68 35.09 19.91
C GLY A 314 6.10 33.62 19.87
N GLY A 315 5.58 32.82 18.94
CA GLY A 315 6.00 31.44 18.69
C GLY A 315 5.13 30.37 19.35
N LYS A 316 3.99 30.71 19.96
CA LYS A 316 3.00 29.69 20.36
C LYS A 316 2.37 29.05 19.12
N SER A 317 1.94 27.80 19.26
CA SER A 317 1.17 27.14 18.20
C SER A 317 -0.15 27.87 17.97
N PHE A 318 -0.70 27.73 16.77
CA PHE A 318 -1.93 28.42 16.39
C PHE A 318 -3.09 28.18 17.37
N TYR A 319 -3.34 26.92 17.76
CA TYR A 319 -4.42 26.56 18.68
C TYR A 319 -4.20 27.14 20.08
N LEU A 320 -2.97 27.05 20.61
CA LEU A 320 -2.67 27.60 21.93
C LEU A 320 -2.67 29.13 21.94
N ALA A 321 -2.28 29.78 20.84
CA ALA A 321 -2.37 31.23 20.70
C ALA A 321 -3.82 31.72 20.68
N VAL A 322 -4.71 31.02 19.97
CA VAL A 322 -6.15 31.32 20.00
C VAL A 322 -6.71 31.07 21.39
N ARG A 323 -6.37 29.94 22.04
CA ARG A 323 -6.80 29.62 23.40
C ARG A 323 -6.43 30.70 24.39
N GLU A 324 -5.15 31.08 24.44
CA GLU A 324 -4.68 32.12 25.34
C GLU A 324 -5.37 33.47 25.07
N ALA A 325 -5.49 33.86 23.79
CA ALA A 325 -6.15 35.10 23.44
C ALA A 325 -7.62 35.11 23.87
N ARG A 326 -8.31 33.98 23.70
CA ARG A 326 -9.71 33.76 24.09
C ARG A 326 -9.87 33.80 25.61
N GLU A 327 -9.07 33.04 26.35
CA GLU A 327 -9.12 32.98 27.83
C GLU A 327 -8.80 34.33 28.47
N ARG A 328 -7.90 35.13 27.88
CA ARG A 328 -7.62 36.49 28.36
C ARG A 328 -8.81 37.44 28.24
N LEU A 329 -9.78 37.17 27.35
CA LEU A 329 -11.02 37.95 27.27
C LEU A 329 -11.90 37.75 28.50
N GLN A 330 -11.70 36.70 29.31
CA GLN A 330 -12.44 36.50 30.55
C GLN A 330 -12.31 37.72 31.49
N GLY A 331 -11.16 38.39 31.49
CA GLY A 331 -10.96 39.63 32.27
C GLY A 331 -11.88 40.78 31.85
N LEU A 332 -12.48 40.71 30.67
CA LEU A 332 -13.42 41.68 30.14
C LEU A 332 -14.88 41.31 30.41
N GLU A 333 -15.18 40.12 30.92
CA GLU A 333 -16.58 39.61 31.01
C GLU A 333 -17.46 40.37 32.00
N ASN A 334 -16.87 41.13 32.93
CA ASN A 334 -17.62 42.07 33.77
C ASN A 334 -18.27 43.21 32.95
N GLN A 335 -17.65 43.60 31.83
CA GLN A 335 -18.11 44.68 30.96
C GLN A 335 -18.70 44.15 29.65
N PHE A 336 -18.21 43.00 29.19
CA PHE A 336 -18.64 42.34 27.96
C PHE A 336 -18.94 40.87 28.25
N PRO A 337 -20.13 40.56 28.80
CA PRO A 337 -20.47 39.20 29.19
C PRO A 337 -20.28 38.20 28.05
N CYS A 338 -19.72 37.02 28.38
CA CYS A 338 -19.37 35.95 27.45
C CYS A 338 -18.39 36.34 26.33
N ALA A 339 -17.55 37.37 26.50
CA ALA A 339 -16.54 37.75 25.51
C ALA A 339 -15.60 36.59 25.12
N SER A 340 -15.24 35.71 26.06
CA SER A 340 -14.40 34.55 25.80
C SER A 340 -15.10 33.45 24.97
N TRP A 341 -16.40 33.59 24.71
CA TRP A 341 -17.16 32.63 23.92
C TRP A 341 -17.09 32.94 22.43
N LEU A 342 -16.70 34.15 22.03
CA LEU A 342 -16.88 34.60 20.65
C LEU A 342 -15.84 34.03 19.67
N PRO A 343 -14.53 34.07 19.94
CA PRO A 343 -13.53 33.63 18.96
C PRO A 343 -13.59 32.11 18.75
N VAL A 344 -13.61 31.69 17.49
CA VAL A 344 -13.64 30.27 17.12
C VAL A 344 -12.75 29.99 15.91
N ILE A 345 -12.06 28.85 15.94
CA ILE A 345 -11.29 28.35 14.81
C ILE A 345 -12.23 27.61 13.86
N CYS A 346 -12.13 27.91 12.57
CA CYS A 346 -12.66 27.05 11.51
C CYS A 346 -11.48 26.51 10.72
N GLN A 347 -11.36 25.19 10.58
CA GLN A 347 -10.19 24.57 9.98
C GLN A 347 -10.59 23.41 9.08
N ASN A 348 -9.89 23.30 7.95
CA ASN A 348 -9.88 22.07 7.15
C ASN A 348 -9.11 20.96 7.90
N PRO A 349 -9.74 19.81 8.23
CA PRO A 349 -9.13 18.74 9.03
C PRO A 349 -7.87 18.13 8.41
N THR A 350 -7.71 18.23 7.08
CA THR A 350 -6.53 17.71 6.35
C THR A 350 -5.29 18.60 6.49
N THR A 351 -5.43 19.80 7.06
CA THR A 351 -4.35 20.78 7.18
C THR A 351 -3.65 20.65 8.53
N VAL A 352 -2.31 20.66 8.51
CA VAL A 352 -1.51 20.87 9.73
C VAL A 352 -1.39 22.37 9.99
N PRO A 353 -1.78 22.87 11.18
CA PRO A 353 -1.67 24.29 11.52
C PRO A 353 -0.26 24.83 11.33
N THR A 354 -0.15 25.97 10.66
CA THR A 354 1.17 26.57 10.40
C THR A 354 1.60 27.43 11.60
N THR A 355 2.87 27.38 11.95
CA THR A 355 3.47 28.26 12.97
C THR A 355 3.91 29.60 12.38
N TRP A 356 4.04 30.64 13.19
CA TRP A 356 4.55 31.94 12.72
C TRP A 356 5.95 31.86 12.09
N GLN A 357 6.83 31.01 12.64
CA GLN A 357 8.18 30.79 12.10
C GLN A 357 8.14 30.12 10.73
N GLU A 358 7.24 29.14 10.56
CA GLU A 358 6.99 28.55 9.26
C GLU A 358 6.46 29.62 8.30
N LEU A 359 5.47 30.44 8.66
CA LEU A 359 4.96 31.57 7.85
C LEU A 359 6.04 32.60 7.47
N ARG A 360 7.13 32.72 8.23
CA ARG A 360 8.28 33.57 7.87
C ARG A 360 9.19 32.96 6.80
N GLY A 361 9.19 31.62 6.69
CA GLY A 361 10.11 30.88 5.82
C GLY A 361 11.45 30.59 6.51
N SER A 362 11.58 30.91 7.79
CA SER A 362 12.71 30.44 8.61
C SER A 362 12.37 29.05 9.12
N VAL A 363 12.92 28.02 8.49
CA VAL A 363 12.98 26.69 9.11
C VAL A 363 14.05 26.77 10.21
N GLY A 364 13.64 27.33 11.35
CA GLY A 364 14.41 27.34 12.58
C GLY A 364 14.32 25.97 13.22
N ASP A 365 15.46 25.30 13.25
CA ASP A 365 15.76 24.11 14.03
C ASP A 365 15.36 24.38 15.51
N ARG A 366 14.22 23.86 15.97
CA ARG A 366 13.91 23.68 17.40
C ARG A 366 13.08 22.42 17.63
N SER A 367 13.80 21.32 17.78
CA SER A 367 13.55 20.36 18.85
C SER A 367 13.39 21.09 20.18
N PHE A 368 12.34 20.77 20.95
CA PHE A 368 12.30 21.02 22.39
C PHE A 368 13.44 20.22 23.04
N ASP A 369 14.12 20.86 23.99
CA ASP A 369 15.21 20.29 24.80
C ASP A 369 14.88 18.87 25.27
N ASP A 370 15.71 17.92 24.86
CA ASP A 370 16.53 17.21 25.84
C ASP A 370 17.96 17.20 25.31
N THR A 371 18.83 17.72 26.15
CA THR A 371 20.28 17.82 26.00
C THR A 371 20.93 16.67 25.22
N VAL A 372 21.66 17.00 24.13
CA VAL A 372 23.09 16.69 23.91
C VAL A 372 23.47 16.84 22.41
N SER A 373 24.35 17.82 22.17
CA SER A 373 25.35 17.90 21.08
C SER A 373 24.90 18.09 19.61
N THR A 374 25.26 19.26 19.11
CA THR A 374 25.43 19.69 17.72
C THR A 374 26.42 18.79 16.96
N ILE A 375 26.01 18.36 15.75
CA ILE A 375 26.74 17.96 14.50
C ILE A 375 25.81 16.95 13.78
N LYS A 376 24.86 17.34 12.89
CA LYS A 376 24.05 16.35 12.12
C LYS A 376 23.16 16.83 10.94
N THR A 377 23.39 17.97 10.27
CA THR A 377 22.46 18.47 9.21
C THR A 377 22.38 17.62 7.92
N ARG A 378 23.40 16.81 7.58
CA ARG A 378 23.32 15.83 6.46
C ARG A 378 22.77 14.46 6.88
N LYS A 379 22.75 14.18 8.18
CA LYS A 379 22.31 12.90 8.75
C LYS A 379 20.79 12.85 8.96
N SER A 380 20.11 13.96 9.22
CA SER A 380 18.64 14.00 9.40
C SER A 380 17.87 13.60 8.13
N GLN A 381 18.20 14.17 6.97
CA GLN A 381 17.58 13.79 5.68
C GLN A 381 17.90 12.34 5.28
N LEU A 382 19.14 11.90 5.56
CA LEU A 382 19.52 10.51 5.36
C LEU A 382 18.70 9.57 6.27
N TRP A 383 18.48 9.95 7.53
CA TRP A 383 17.64 9.19 8.46
C TRP A 383 16.18 9.10 8.03
N THR A 384 15.61 10.18 7.47
CA THR A 384 14.25 10.13 6.89
C THR A 384 14.17 9.17 5.70
N VAL A 385 15.17 9.21 4.80
CA VAL A 385 15.25 8.29 3.65
C VAL A 385 15.48 6.84 4.10
N LEU A 386 16.29 6.62 5.14
CA LEU A 386 16.51 5.30 5.73
C LEU A 386 15.23 4.77 6.41
N LEU A 387 14.51 5.63 7.14
CA LEU A 387 13.26 5.26 7.80
C LEU A 387 12.14 4.97 6.79
N SER A 388 12.01 5.78 5.73
CA SER A 388 11.06 5.50 4.65
C SER A 388 11.40 4.18 3.95
N THR A 389 12.69 3.94 3.71
CA THR A 389 13.17 2.67 3.14
C THR A 389 12.83 1.49 4.01
N LEU A 390 12.99 1.61 5.33
CA LEU A 390 12.61 0.55 6.26
C LEU A 390 11.11 0.26 6.19
N ILE A 391 10.26 1.30 6.23
CA ILE A 391 8.81 1.14 6.17
C ILE A 391 8.38 0.49 4.85
N VAL A 392 8.84 1.02 3.71
CA VAL A 392 8.51 0.47 2.39
C VAL A 392 8.99 -0.97 2.26
N THR A 393 10.19 -1.28 2.75
CA THR A 393 10.71 -2.65 2.76
C THR A 393 9.83 -3.58 3.59
N LEU A 394 9.46 -3.19 4.82
CA LEU A 394 8.58 -3.98 5.69
C LEU A 394 7.20 -4.19 5.07
N SER A 395 6.60 -3.15 4.47
CA SER A 395 5.34 -3.27 3.75
C SER A 395 5.45 -4.20 2.54
N THR A 396 6.54 -4.11 1.77
CA THR A 396 6.79 -4.97 0.60
C THR A 396 6.94 -6.43 1.02
N ILE A 397 7.69 -6.70 2.10
CA ILE A 397 7.83 -8.04 2.67
C ILE A 397 6.46 -8.56 3.13
N GLY A 398 5.66 -7.72 3.80
CA GLY A 398 4.31 -8.06 4.22
C GLY A 398 3.41 -8.46 3.04
N LEU A 399 3.41 -7.67 1.96
CA LEU A 399 2.66 -7.98 0.74
C LEU A 399 3.15 -9.27 0.07
N ARG A 400 4.46 -9.49 0.02
CA ARG A 400 5.04 -10.71 -0.53
C ARG A 400 4.67 -11.93 0.30
N TYR A 401 4.71 -11.83 1.63
CA TYR A 401 4.33 -12.90 2.56
C TYR A 401 2.85 -13.32 2.43
N LEU A 402 1.98 -12.38 2.07
CA LEU A 402 0.56 -12.62 1.74
C LEU A 402 0.36 -13.25 0.35
N GLY A 403 1.43 -13.44 -0.42
CA GLY A 403 1.39 -14.00 -1.77
C GLY A 403 0.81 -13.05 -2.82
N VAL A 404 0.84 -11.74 -2.59
CA VAL A 404 0.35 -10.72 -3.55
C VAL A 404 1.18 -10.74 -4.84
N PHE A 405 2.49 -10.96 -4.73
CA PHE A 405 3.41 -10.94 -5.86
C PHE A 405 3.64 -12.30 -6.52
N GLU A 406 3.23 -13.41 -5.88
CA GLU A 406 3.57 -14.78 -6.28
C GLU A 406 3.33 -15.05 -7.78
N LYS A 407 2.12 -14.77 -8.28
CA LYS A 407 1.77 -14.99 -9.70
C LYS A 407 2.68 -14.22 -10.66
N ILE A 408 3.01 -12.98 -10.32
CA ILE A 408 3.83 -12.11 -11.17
C ILE A 408 5.32 -12.48 -11.03
N GLU A 409 5.77 -12.91 -9.85
CA GLU A 409 7.13 -13.44 -9.64
C GLU A 409 7.37 -14.70 -10.48
N LEU A 410 6.41 -15.64 -10.51
CA LEU A 410 6.48 -16.84 -11.35
C LEU A 410 6.47 -16.48 -12.84
N GLY A 411 5.59 -15.58 -13.27
CA GLY A 411 5.59 -15.11 -14.66
C GLY A 411 6.90 -14.40 -15.04
N THR A 412 7.52 -13.67 -14.11
CA THR A 412 8.82 -13.02 -14.35
C THR A 412 9.95 -14.05 -14.48
N PHE A 413 9.92 -15.10 -13.65
CA PHE A 413 10.85 -16.22 -13.75
C PHE A 413 10.79 -16.84 -15.15
N ASP A 414 9.58 -17.12 -15.65
CA ASP A 414 9.40 -17.67 -17.00
C ASP A 414 9.95 -16.73 -18.08
N GLN A 415 9.63 -15.44 -18.00
CA GLN A 415 10.15 -14.44 -18.95
C GLN A 415 11.68 -14.40 -18.94
N MET A 416 12.31 -14.52 -17.77
CA MET A 416 13.78 -14.59 -17.69
C MET A 416 14.31 -15.87 -18.34
N LEU A 417 13.64 -17.01 -18.19
CA LEU A 417 14.03 -18.25 -18.89
C LEU A 417 13.95 -18.06 -20.41
N LEU A 418 12.88 -17.45 -20.93
CA LEU A 418 12.69 -17.19 -22.35
C LEU A 418 13.76 -16.28 -22.98
N LEU A 419 14.41 -15.44 -22.17
CA LEU A 419 15.50 -14.57 -22.64
C LEU A 419 16.82 -15.31 -22.87
N ARG A 420 16.91 -16.60 -22.48
CA ARG A 420 18.13 -17.37 -22.71
C ARG A 420 18.31 -17.73 -24.18
N PRO A 421 19.56 -17.73 -24.65
CA PRO A 421 19.86 -18.34 -25.94
C PRO A 421 19.49 -19.83 -25.88
N LYS A 422 19.13 -20.37 -27.05
CA LYS A 422 18.92 -21.80 -27.22
C LYS A 422 20.19 -22.55 -26.83
N GLU A 423 20.11 -23.50 -25.90
CA GLU A 423 21.25 -24.36 -25.56
C GLU A 423 21.36 -25.49 -26.59
N GLU A 424 22.53 -26.12 -26.66
CA GLU A 424 22.72 -27.32 -27.48
C GLU A 424 22.00 -28.52 -26.86
N SER A 425 21.59 -29.47 -27.71
CA SER A 425 20.96 -30.71 -27.25
C SER A 425 21.92 -31.53 -26.37
N ASP A 426 21.42 -32.11 -25.29
CA ASP A 426 22.24 -33.00 -24.46
C ASP A 426 22.47 -34.33 -25.19
N SER A 427 23.65 -34.44 -25.79
CA SER A 427 24.09 -35.61 -26.55
C SER A 427 24.09 -36.93 -25.77
N ARG A 428 23.96 -36.92 -24.43
CA ARG A 428 23.84 -38.12 -23.59
C ARG A 428 22.45 -38.72 -23.57
N LEU A 429 21.45 -38.01 -24.08
CA LEU A 429 20.06 -38.46 -24.13
C LEU A 429 19.64 -38.76 -25.58
N LEU A 430 18.72 -39.70 -25.72
CA LEU A 430 17.99 -39.97 -26.95
C LEU A 430 16.54 -40.27 -26.60
N VAL A 431 15.60 -39.64 -27.29
CA VAL A 431 14.17 -39.93 -27.15
C VAL A 431 13.70 -40.80 -28.31
N VAL A 432 13.16 -41.97 -27.99
CA VAL A 432 12.43 -42.81 -28.95
C VAL A 432 10.96 -42.44 -28.84
N GLU A 433 10.46 -41.71 -29.84
CA GLU A 433 9.11 -41.17 -29.83
C GLU A 433 8.09 -42.16 -30.41
N ILE A 434 7.00 -42.35 -29.68
CA ILE A 434 5.78 -43.02 -30.16
C ILE A 434 4.87 -41.92 -30.70
N THR A 435 4.82 -41.82 -32.03
CA THR A 435 4.11 -40.78 -32.75
C THR A 435 2.62 -41.10 -32.93
N GLU A 436 1.87 -40.11 -33.42
CA GLU A 436 0.46 -40.30 -33.79
C GLU A 436 0.30 -41.36 -34.89
N GLU A 437 1.20 -41.37 -35.88
CA GLU A 437 1.21 -42.36 -36.96
C GLU A 437 1.46 -43.77 -36.42
N ASP A 438 2.38 -43.92 -35.46
CA ASP A 438 2.64 -45.19 -34.78
C ASP A 438 1.41 -45.71 -34.04
N ILE A 439 0.61 -44.81 -33.47
CA ILE A 439 -0.62 -45.13 -32.74
C ILE A 439 -1.76 -45.47 -33.68
N GLN A 440 -1.93 -44.76 -34.79
CA GLN A 440 -3.03 -44.98 -35.73
C GLN A 440 -2.78 -46.20 -36.64
N SER A 441 -1.52 -46.47 -36.99
CA SER A 441 -1.13 -47.61 -37.84
C SER A 441 -1.11 -48.96 -37.09
N ARG A 442 -1.53 -48.99 -35.82
CA ARG A 442 -1.54 -50.22 -35.00
C ARG A 442 -2.55 -51.24 -35.54
N GLN A 443 -2.05 -52.42 -35.88
CA GLN A 443 -2.88 -53.58 -36.25
C GLN A 443 -3.18 -54.50 -35.04
N GLU A 444 -2.48 -54.31 -33.92
CA GLU A 444 -2.56 -55.18 -32.73
C GLU A 444 -3.51 -54.62 -31.68
N THR A 445 -4.30 -55.51 -31.06
CA THR A 445 -5.23 -55.16 -29.98
C THR A 445 -4.47 -54.90 -28.67
N THR A 446 -4.61 -53.70 -28.10
CA THR A 446 -4.06 -53.36 -26.78
C THR A 446 -5.13 -53.46 -25.70
N LEU A 447 -4.77 -53.89 -24.48
CA LEU A 447 -5.66 -53.90 -23.33
C LEU A 447 -5.49 -52.62 -22.51
N GLY A 448 -6.59 -51.92 -22.21
CA GLY A 448 -6.54 -50.56 -21.67
C GLY A 448 -6.02 -49.57 -22.72
N GLY A 449 -6.15 -48.27 -22.47
CA GLY A 449 -5.77 -47.20 -23.42
C GLY A 449 -4.26 -47.04 -23.68
N LYS A 450 -3.49 -48.15 -23.76
CA LYS A 450 -2.04 -48.15 -24.00
C LYS A 450 -1.70 -47.53 -25.34
N SER A 451 -0.51 -46.93 -25.43
CA SER A 451 0.01 -46.29 -26.65
C SER A 451 0.61 -47.26 -27.68
N ILE A 452 1.16 -48.40 -27.24
CA ILE A 452 1.65 -49.49 -28.10
C ILE A 452 1.41 -50.83 -27.42
N SER A 453 1.33 -51.91 -28.21
CA SER A 453 1.16 -53.27 -27.69
C SER A 453 2.41 -53.77 -26.96
N ASP A 454 2.22 -54.73 -26.05
CA ASP A 454 3.32 -55.35 -25.32
C ASP A 454 4.28 -56.08 -26.27
N SER A 455 3.78 -56.63 -27.38
CA SER A 455 4.58 -57.33 -28.39
C SER A 455 5.51 -56.38 -29.16
N LYS A 456 5.00 -55.22 -29.60
CA LYS A 456 5.81 -54.18 -30.25
C LYS A 456 6.82 -53.57 -29.29
N LEU A 457 6.43 -53.30 -28.04
CA LEU A 457 7.37 -52.78 -27.03
C LEU A 457 8.49 -53.79 -26.75
N ALA A 458 8.18 -55.09 -26.66
CA ALA A 458 9.18 -56.12 -26.48
C ALA A 458 10.18 -56.15 -27.64
N GLN A 459 9.71 -56.08 -28.89
CA GLN A 459 10.60 -55.98 -30.07
C GLN A 459 11.48 -54.72 -30.03
N LEU A 460 10.89 -53.59 -29.67
CA LEU A 460 11.60 -52.32 -29.57
C LEU A 460 12.75 -52.42 -28.56
N LEU A 461 12.45 -52.84 -27.33
CA LEU A 461 13.45 -53.01 -26.27
C LEU A 461 14.53 -54.00 -26.70
N HIS A 462 14.13 -55.17 -27.21
CA HIS A 462 15.06 -56.19 -27.70
C HIS A 462 16.03 -55.66 -28.76
N LYS A 463 15.56 -54.74 -29.61
CA LYS A 463 16.39 -54.12 -30.65
C LYS A 463 17.30 -53.03 -30.10
N ILE A 464 16.77 -52.13 -29.27
CA ILE A 464 17.52 -51.07 -28.62
C ILE A 464 18.66 -51.65 -27.76
N GLN A 465 18.43 -52.77 -27.06
CA GLN A 465 19.46 -53.44 -26.26
C GLN A 465 20.70 -53.83 -27.09
N LYS A 466 20.55 -54.17 -28.38
CA LYS A 466 21.67 -54.50 -29.26
C LYS A 466 22.56 -53.29 -29.57
N TYR A 467 22.04 -52.08 -29.42
CA TYR A 467 22.78 -50.84 -29.60
C TYR A 467 23.47 -50.36 -28.31
N GLN A 468 23.42 -51.16 -27.23
CA GLN A 468 24.15 -50.95 -25.99
C GLN A 468 23.90 -49.60 -25.30
N PRO A 469 22.64 -49.22 -25.03
CA PRO A 469 22.36 -48.03 -24.24
C PRO A 469 22.77 -48.24 -22.78
N GLN A 470 23.16 -47.15 -22.12
CA GLN A 470 23.55 -47.19 -20.72
C GLN A 470 22.35 -47.48 -19.82
N VAL A 471 21.23 -46.80 -20.07
CA VAL A 471 19.99 -46.99 -19.33
C VAL A 471 18.81 -46.65 -20.23
N ILE A 472 17.72 -47.41 -20.09
CA ILE A 472 16.48 -47.23 -20.83
C ILE A 472 15.39 -46.86 -19.83
N GLY A 473 14.78 -45.70 -20.03
CA GLY A 473 13.61 -45.24 -19.29
C GLY A 473 12.34 -45.43 -20.08
N LEU A 474 11.38 -46.16 -19.52
CA LEU A 474 10.09 -46.40 -20.14
C LEU A 474 9.05 -45.43 -19.57
N ASP A 475 8.81 -44.32 -20.26
CA ASP A 475 7.80 -43.32 -19.89
C ASP A 475 6.42 -43.66 -20.48
N ILE A 476 5.99 -44.90 -20.29
CA ILE A 476 4.66 -45.40 -20.67
C ILE A 476 4.18 -46.44 -19.65
N TYR A 477 2.93 -46.31 -19.21
CA TYR A 477 2.37 -47.20 -18.20
C TYR A 477 2.16 -48.63 -18.72
N ARG A 478 2.46 -49.61 -17.86
CA ARG A 478 2.34 -51.06 -18.14
C ARG A 478 1.82 -51.82 -16.91
N ASP A 479 0.62 -51.46 -16.49
CA ASP A 479 -0.10 -52.00 -15.34
C ASP A 479 -0.82 -53.33 -15.63
N PHE A 480 -1.28 -53.54 -16.87
CA PHE A 480 -1.90 -54.78 -17.33
C PHE A 480 -1.09 -55.42 -18.47
N ALA A 481 -1.08 -56.75 -18.56
CA ALA A 481 -0.50 -57.47 -19.68
C ALA A 481 -1.51 -57.63 -20.83
N ASP A 482 -1.06 -57.43 -22.07
CA ASP A 482 -1.84 -57.77 -23.26
C ASP A 482 -1.98 -59.30 -23.40
N PRO A 483 -3.01 -59.79 -24.13
CA PRO A 483 -3.14 -61.21 -24.40
C PRO A 483 -1.88 -61.74 -25.11
N PRO A 484 -1.33 -62.88 -24.69
CA PRO A 484 -0.08 -63.39 -25.23
C PRO A 484 -0.19 -63.64 -26.74
N ASN A 485 0.60 -62.91 -27.53
CA ASN A 485 0.71 -63.12 -28.96
C ASN A 485 1.61 -64.35 -29.22
N LYS A 486 1.00 -65.52 -29.44
CA LYS A 486 1.73 -66.78 -29.67
C LYS A 486 2.67 -66.76 -30.87
N SER A 487 2.49 -65.81 -31.79
CA SER A 487 3.31 -65.67 -33.00
C SER A 487 4.61 -64.87 -32.76
N GLN A 488 4.77 -64.27 -31.58
CA GLN A 488 5.92 -63.44 -31.20
C GLN A 488 6.76 -64.15 -30.13
N PRO A 489 8.03 -64.49 -30.41
CA PRO A 489 8.87 -65.23 -29.46
C PRO A 489 9.41 -64.36 -28.30
N ILE A 490 9.43 -63.03 -28.47
CA ILE A 490 10.01 -62.09 -27.50
C ILE A 490 8.92 -61.72 -26.47
N GLN A 491 9.19 -61.98 -25.20
CA GLN A 491 8.26 -61.65 -24.10
C GLN A 491 8.64 -60.33 -23.45
N LEU A 492 7.67 -59.42 -23.32
CA LEU A 492 7.89 -58.10 -22.69
C LEU A 492 8.44 -58.23 -21.27
N ALA A 493 7.94 -59.18 -20.48
CA ALA A 493 8.42 -59.42 -19.12
C ALA A 493 9.94 -59.68 -19.05
N THR A 494 10.50 -60.38 -20.03
CA THR A 494 11.94 -60.65 -20.13
C THR A 494 12.72 -59.38 -20.45
N GLU A 495 12.23 -58.58 -21.39
CA GLU A 495 12.88 -57.33 -21.79
C GLU A 495 12.81 -56.25 -20.70
N LEU A 496 11.69 -56.17 -19.97
CA LEU A 496 11.56 -55.29 -18.80
C LEU A 496 12.45 -55.72 -17.63
N ASN A 497 12.84 -57.00 -17.56
CA ASN A 497 13.67 -57.50 -16.48
C ASN A 497 15.18 -57.25 -16.69
N GLN A 498 15.58 -56.68 -17.83
CA GLN A 498 16.97 -56.30 -18.09
C GLN A 498 17.44 -55.21 -17.09
N GLU A 499 18.69 -55.29 -16.63
CA GLU A 499 19.19 -54.47 -15.51
C GLU A 499 19.21 -52.96 -15.79
N ASN A 500 19.34 -52.59 -17.06
CA ASN A 500 19.37 -51.20 -17.52
C ASN A 500 17.97 -50.64 -17.85
N VAL A 501 16.88 -51.38 -17.66
CA VAL A 501 15.51 -50.91 -17.93
C VAL A 501 14.84 -50.44 -16.63
N VAL A 502 14.36 -49.19 -16.65
CA VAL A 502 13.58 -48.54 -15.59
C VAL A 502 12.15 -48.31 -16.08
N VAL A 503 11.18 -48.67 -15.26
CA VAL A 503 9.74 -48.56 -15.58
C VAL A 503 9.05 -47.55 -14.67
N ILE A 504 7.93 -47.01 -15.15
CA ILE A 504 7.15 -46.05 -14.37
C ILE A 504 5.99 -46.67 -13.59
N CYS A 505 5.63 -46.00 -12.49
CA CYS A 505 4.33 -46.06 -11.86
C CYS A 505 3.85 -44.64 -11.56
N LYS A 506 2.60 -44.49 -11.11
CA LYS A 506 2.05 -43.20 -10.71
C LYS A 506 1.48 -43.27 -9.31
N GLY A 507 1.85 -42.29 -8.49
CA GLY A 507 1.31 -42.10 -7.16
C GLY A 507 -0.21 -41.93 -7.18
N LYS A 508 -0.81 -42.11 -6.01
CA LYS A 508 -2.24 -41.86 -5.84
C LYS A 508 -2.42 -40.38 -5.51
N ASP A 509 -3.27 -39.69 -6.26
CA ASP A 509 -3.66 -38.30 -5.99
C ASP A 509 -5.17 -38.26 -5.71
N SER A 510 -5.54 -38.04 -4.44
CA SER A 510 -6.93 -38.00 -4.01
C SER A 510 -7.83 -37.00 -4.76
N LYS A 511 -7.25 -35.98 -5.40
CA LYS A 511 -7.99 -34.92 -6.11
C LYS A 511 -8.12 -35.19 -7.61
N TYR A 512 -7.04 -35.64 -8.26
CA TYR A 512 -6.97 -35.75 -9.73
C TYR A 512 -6.86 -37.19 -10.25
N ASP A 513 -6.27 -38.09 -9.47
CA ASP A 513 -6.06 -39.49 -9.87
C ASP A 513 -6.13 -40.41 -8.63
N PRO A 514 -7.35 -40.67 -8.13
CA PRO A 514 -7.53 -41.35 -6.85
C PRO A 514 -7.15 -42.84 -6.89
N GLN A 515 -6.83 -43.38 -8.07
CA GLN A 515 -6.44 -44.78 -8.24
C GLN A 515 -4.92 -44.93 -8.35
N GLY A 516 -4.23 -43.98 -9.01
CA GLY A 516 -2.81 -44.14 -9.36
C GLY A 516 -2.59 -45.28 -10.37
N VAL A 517 -1.34 -45.58 -10.69
CA VAL A 517 -1.00 -46.61 -11.69
C VAL A 517 0.07 -47.56 -11.14
N LYS A 518 -0.15 -48.88 -11.30
CA LYS A 518 0.78 -49.92 -10.85
C LYS A 518 1.99 -50.05 -11.78
N PRO A 519 3.20 -50.31 -11.23
CA PRO A 519 4.33 -50.72 -12.05
C PRO A 519 4.13 -52.17 -12.56
N PRO A 520 4.83 -52.57 -13.64
CA PRO A 520 4.93 -53.96 -14.05
C PRO A 520 5.42 -54.88 -12.92
N ALA A 521 4.70 -55.98 -12.66
CA ALA A 521 4.97 -56.88 -11.55
C ALA A 521 6.35 -57.58 -11.61
N THR A 522 6.99 -57.63 -12.78
CA THR A 522 8.26 -58.32 -13.00
C THR A 522 9.49 -57.46 -12.71
N VAL A 523 9.32 -56.17 -12.43
CA VAL A 523 10.42 -55.23 -12.23
C VAL A 523 10.55 -54.91 -10.74
N PRO A 524 11.74 -55.04 -10.12
CA PRO A 524 11.95 -54.77 -8.70
C PRO A 524 11.92 -53.27 -8.40
N LEU A 525 11.73 -52.91 -7.13
CA LEU A 525 11.51 -51.53 -6.67
C LEU A 525 12.65 -50.58 -7.06
N GLU A 526 13.89 -51.06 -7.07
CA GLU A 526 15.08 -50.27 -7.41
C GLU A 526 15.16 -49.88 -8.90
N ARG A 527 14.29 -50.46 -9.75
CA ARG A 527 14.14 -50.14 -11.18
C ARG A 527 12.77 -49.53 -11.49
N GLN A 528 12.09 -49.02 -10.46
CA GLN A 528 10.83 -48.30 -10.60
C GLN A 528 11.03 -46.83 -10.26
N GLY A 529 10.53 -45.94 -11.11
CA GLY A 529 10.44 -44.50 -10.86
C GLY A 529 9.02 -44.00 -10.98
N PHE A 530 8.60 -43.05 -10.15
CA PHE A 530 7.29 -42.43 -10.33
C PHE A 530 7.34 -41.36 -11.44
N SER A 531 6.25 -41.17 -12.18
CA SER A 531 6.10 -40.17 -13.25
C SER A 531 5.34 -38.91 -12.80
N ASP A 532 4.94 -38.84 -11.53
CA ASP A 532 4.24 -37.70 -10.93
C ASP A 532 4.97 -36.37 -11.17
N SER A 533 4.20 -35.35 -11.53
CA SER A 533 4.66 -33.99 -11.77
C SER A 533 3.82 -32.99 -10.97
N VAL A 534 4.38 -31.81 -10.73
CA VAL A 534 3.71 -30.76 -9.95
C VAL A 534 3.45 -29.56 -10.85
N GLU A 535 2.17 -29.24 -11.02
CA GLU A 535 1.71 -28.03 -11.69
C GLU A 535 1.57 -26.88 -10.69
N ASP A 536 2.03 -25.69 -11.09
CA ASP A 536 1.73 -24.46 -10.36
C ASP A 536 0.26 -24.03 -10.59
N GLY A 537 -0.21 -23.01 -9.88
CA GLY A 537 -1.63 -22.57 -9.95
C GLY A 537 -2.09 -22.08 -11.34
N ASP A 538 -1.17 -21.91 -12.28
CA ASP A 538 -1.41 -21.57 -13.68
C ASP A 538 -1.21 -22.75 -14.65
N GLY A 539 -1.02 -23.97 -14.13
CA GLY A 539 -0.85 -25.19 -14.93
C GLY A 539 0.55 -25.41 -15.50
N VAL A 540 1.51 -24.52 -15.20
CA VAL A 540 2.88 -24.62 -15.72
C VAL A 540 3.75 -25.45 -14.77
N ILE A 541 4.53 -26.37 -15.33
CA ILE A 541 5.51 -27.17 -14.60
C ILE A 541 6.82 -26.38 -14.49
N ARG A 542 7.09 -25.86 -13.29
CA ARG A 542 8.37 -25.19 -12.96
C ARG A 542 9.23 -25.99 -11.98
N ARG A 543 8.69 -27.09 -11.47
CA ARG A 543 9.29 -27.89 -10.39
C ARG A 543 9.42 -29.35 -10.80
N GLN A 544 10.58 -29.94 -10.49
CA GLN A 544 10.86 -31.35 -10.61
C GLN A 544 10.85 -31.97 -9.21
N ILE A 545 10.13 -33.08 -9.07
CA ILE A 545 10.18 -33.91 -7.87
C ILE A 545 11.33 -34.92 -8.05
N LEU A 546 12.30 -34.90 -7.15
CA LEU A 546 13.36 -35.92 -7.12
C LEU A 546 12.94 -37.13 -6.30
N LEU A 547 12.35 -36.86 -5.13
CA LEU A 547 11.85 -37.88 -4.22
C LEU A 547 10.53 -37.44 -3.61
N MET A 548 9.65 -38.41 -3.32
CA MET A 548 8.39 -38.17 -2.63
C MET A 548 7.94 -39.43 -1.89
N ALA A 549 7.50 -39.27 -0.64
CA ALA A 549 6.87 -40.36 0.09
C ALA A 549 5.50 -40.68 -0.54
N GLN A 550 5.32 -41.92 -0.98
CA GLN A 550 4.05 -42.38 -1.52
C GLN A 550 3.04 -42.66 -0.38
N GLU A 551 1.75 -42.45 -0.63
CA GLU A 551 0.72 -42.85 0.31
C GLU A 551 0.79 -44.36 0.58
N PRO A 552 0.60 -44.84 1.82
CA PRO A 552 0.61 -46.29 2.10
C PRO A 552 -0.41 -47.11 1.30
N SER A 553 -1.48 -46.46 0.82
CA SER A 553 -2.51 -47.09 -0.01
C SER A 553 -2.26 -46.96 -1.52
N SER A 554 -1.19 -46.27 -1.93
CA SER A 554 -0.87 -46.07 -3.34
C SER A 554 -0.37 -47.36 -4.00
N PRO A 555 -0.76 -47.64 -5.25
CA PRO A 555 -0.18 -48.73 -6.03
C PRO A 555 1.31 -48.53 -6.37
N CYS A 556 1.79 -47.29 -6.38
CA CYS A 556 3.18 -46.94 -6.64
C CYS A 556 3.88 -46.76 -5.29
N THR A 557 4.90 -47.57 -5.03
CA THR A 557 5.60 -47.58 -3.72
C THR A 557 7.00 -46.99 -3.77
N THR A 558 7.53 -46.71 -4.97
CA THR A 558 8.86 -46.13 -5.13
C THR A 558 8.87 -44.67 -4.66
N PRO A 559 9.84 -44.27 -3.81
CA PRO A 559 10.00 -42.88 -3.40
C PRO A 559 10.82 -42.06 -4.40
N TYR A 560 11.29 -42.65 -5.50
CA TYR A 560 12.19 -42.02 -6.46
C TYR A 560 11.47 -41.70 -7.77
N SER A 561 11.72 -40.52 -8.35
CA SER A 561 11.18 -40.19 -9.67
C SER A 561 11.89 -40.94 -10.79
N LEU A 562 11.25 -41.06 -11.96
CA LEU A 562 11.86 -41.62 -13.16
C LEU A 562 13.17 -40.91 -13.49
N SER A 563 13.16 -39.57 -13.51
CA SER A 563 14.35 -38.79 -13.86
C SER A 563 15.52 -39.03 -12.90
N TRP A 564 15.25 -39.17 -11.60
CA TRP A 564 16.27 -39.54 -10.61
C TRP A 564 16.84 -40.94 -10.88
N GLN A 565 15.98 -41.94 -11.13
CA GLN A 565 16.41 -43.32 -11.37
C GLN A 565 17.33 -43.45 -12.59
N LEU A 566 16.98 -42.76 -13.68
CA LEU A 566 17.77 -42.78 -14.90
C LEU A 566 19.12 -42.09 -14.70
N ALA A 567 19.12 -40.90 -14.10
CA ALA A 567 20.35 -40.18 -13.83
C ALA A 567 21.28 -40.94 -12.86
N ALA A 568 20.73 -41.49 -11.77
CA ALA A 568 21.49 -42.26 -10.79
C ALA A 568 22.17 -43.48 -11.41
N ARG A 569 21.46 -44.22 -12.28
CA ARG A 569 22.02 -45.40 -12.96
C ARG A 569 23.08 -45.03 -13.98
N TYR A 570 22.85 -43.97 -14.75
CA TYR A 570 23.84 -43.47 -15.70
C TYR A 570 25.13 -43.02 -14.99
N LEU A 571 25.01 -42.33 -13.86
CA LEU A 571 26.13 -41.83 -13.06
C LEU A 571 26.85 -42.93 -12.27
N ALA A 572 26.14 -43.98 -11.85
CA ALA A 572 26.72 -45.10 -11.12
C ALA A 572 27.78 -45.84 -11.94
N ASP A 573 27.60 -45.97 -13.26
CA ASP A 573 28.59 -46.54 -14.18
C ASP A 573 29.89 -45.73 -14.23
N LYS A 574 29.76 -44.40 -14.13
CA LYS A 574 30.87 -43.45 -13.96
C LYS A 574 31.41 -43.40 -12.53
N ARG A 575 31.00 -44.32 -11.65
CA ARG A 575 31.37 -44.43 -10.23
C ARG A 575 30.97 -43.24 -9.37
N ILE A 576 29.95 -42.49 -9.79
CA ILE A 576 29.37 -41.39 -9.03
C ILE A 576 28.14 -41.92 -8.28
N LYS A 577 28.20 -41.91 -6.94
CA LYS A 577 27.11 -42.39 -6.08
C LYS A 577 26.09 -41.30 -5.82
N SER A 578 24.85 -41.71 -5.58
CA SER A 578 23.75 -40.87 -5.14
C SER A 578 23.43 -41.15 -3.67
N ASP A 579 23.54 -40.13 -2.82
CA ASP A 579 23.19 -40.17 -1.42
C ASP A 579 21.95 -39.30 -1.17
N VAL A 580 21.02 -39.80 -0.36
CA VAL A 580 19.74 -39.14 -0.06
C VAL A 580 19.73 -38.72 1.40
N TYR A 581 19.41 -37.45 1.63
CA TYR A 581 19.25 -36.86 2.95
C TYR A 581 17.82 -36.35 3.12
N GLU A 582 17.49 -35.85 4.30
CA GLU A 582 16.14 -35.37 4.62
C GLU A 582 15.68 -34.24 3.70
N ASP A 583 16.55 -33.25 3.43
CA ASP A 583 16.20 -32.02 2.70
C ASP A 583 16.90 -31.86 1.34
N TYR A 584 17.80 -32.78 0.98
CA TYR A 584 18.59 -32.68 -0.25
C TYR A 584 19.06 -34.05 -0.77
N VAL A 585 19.44 -34.07 -2.05
CA VAL A 585 20.08 -35.23 -2.70
C VAL A 585 21.49 -34.82 -3.11
N GLN A 586 22.44 -35.73 -3.00
CA GLN A 586 23.82 -35.51 -3.41
C GLN A 586 24.25 -36.55 -4.44
N PHE A 587 24.82 -36.11 -5.55
CA PHE A 587 25.47 -36.96 -6.56
C PHE A 587 26.96 -36.63 -6.60
N GLY A 588 27.80 -37.53 -6.09
CA GLY A 588 29.23 -37.25 -5.91
C GLY A 588 29.45 -36.02 -5.03
N SER A 589 29.96 -34.92 -5.59
CA SER A 589 30.14 -33.64 -4.89
C SER A 589 29.00 -32.64 -5.12
N LYS A 590 28.05 -32.91 -6.03
CA LYS A 590 27.00 -31.96 -6.40
C LYS A 590 25.76 -32.15 -5.53
N VAL A 591 25.29 -31.06 -4.93
CA VAL A 591 24.13 -31.04 -4.02
C VAL A 591 22.91 -30.44 -4.71
N PHE A 592 21.80 -31.17 -4.66
CA PHE A 592 20.48 -30.77 -5.13
C PHE A 592 19.62 -30.45 -3.90
N GLN A 593 19.70 -29.19 -3.45
CA GLN A 593 18.95 -28.71 -2.30
C GLN A 593 17.46 -28.59 -2.63
N GLY A 594 16.60 -29.26 -1.87
CA GLY A 594 15.16 -29.14 -2.02
C GLY A 594 14.65 -27.75 -1.65
N LEU A 595 13.59 -27.31 -2.33
CA LEU A 595 12.80 -26.16 -1.94
C LEU A 595 12.21 -26.42 -0.54
N LYS A 596 12.38 -25.45 0.37
CA LYS A 596 11.86 -25.55 1.74
C LYS A 596 10.34 -25.59 1.72
N GLN A 597 9.78 -26.43 2.59
CA GLN A 597 8.35 -26.46 2.87
C GLN A 597 7.83 -25.09 3.28
N ASN A 598 6.57 -24.81 2.95
CA ASN A 598 5.87 -23.53 3.11
C ASN A 598 6.30 -22.42 2.14
N ARG A 599 7.56 -21.94 2.20
CA ARG A 599 7.98 -20.76 1.44
C ARG A 599 9.39 -20.87 0.89
N SER A 600 9.52 -20.66 -0.42
CA SER A 600 10.79 -20.70 -1.14
C SER A 600 10.73 -19.81 -2.37
N GLY A 601 11.59 -18.79 -2.46
CA GLY A 601 11.61 -17.85 -3.59
C GLY A 601 10.24 -17.17 -3.79
N GLY A 602 9.71 -17.20 -5.02
CA GLY A 602 8.39 -16.65 -5.34
C GLY A 602 7.20 -17.42 -4.75
N TYR A 603 7.39 -18.65 -4.27
CA TYR A 603 6.32 -19.44 -3.63
C TYR A 603 6.11 -18.98 -2.18
N GLN A 604 5.00 -18.31 -1.91
CA GLN A 604 4.72 -17.62 -0.63
C GLN A 604 3.47 -18.15 0.07
N LYS A 605 2.50 -18.65 -0.69
CA LYS A 605 1.34 -19.40 -0.18
C LYS A 605 1.81 -20.83 0.06
N GLY A 606 1.69 -21.29 1.31
CA GLY A 606 2.14 -22.60 1.77
C GLY A 606 1.72 -23.72 0.82
N THR A 607 2.59 -24.05 -0.13
CA THR A 607 2.46 -25.23 -0.96
C THR A 607 3.01 -26.36 -0.12
N ASN A 608 2.20 -27.39 0.10
CA ASN A 608 2.67 -28.60 0.75
C ASN A 608 3.57 -29.30 -0.28
N LEU A 609 4.84 -28.91 -0.30
CA LEU A 609 5.88 -29.49 -1.13
C LEU A 609 6.13 -30.89 -0.55
N GLY A 610 5.38 -31.88 -1.04
CA GLY A 610 5.67 -33.27 -0.74
C GLY A 610 7.03 -33.64 -1.31
N GLY A 611 7.90 -34.21 -0.46
CA GLY A 611 9.21 -34.70 -0.86
C GLY A 611 10.25 -33.62 -1.21
N ILE A 612 11.31 -34.03 -1.91
CA ILE A 612 12.42 -33.15 -2.33
C ILE A 612 12.12 -32.66 -3.74
N GLN A 613 11.78 -31.37 -3.85
CA GLN A 613 11.49 -30.71 -5.12
C GLN A 613 12.52 -29.63 -5.43
N ILE A 614 12.90 -29.49 -6.69
CA ILE A 614 13.81 -28.44 -7.18
C ILE A 614 13.17 -27.70 -8.35
N LEU A 615 13.65 -26.50 -8.65
CA LEU A 615 13.25 -25.77 -9.85
C LEU A 615 13.84 -26.43 -11.10
N VAL A 616 13.07 -26.42 -12.20
CA VAL A 616 13.52 -26.95 -13.48
C VAL A 616 14.30 -25.87 -14.24
N ASN A 617 15.52 -26.22 -14.64
CA ASN A 617 16.42 -25.44 -15.50
C ASN A 617 16.34 -25.97 -16.94
N TYR A 618 15.23 -25.71 -17.61
CA TYR A 618 14.96 -26.13 -19.00
C TYR A 618 16.05 -25.64 -19.98
N HIS A 619 16.52 -26.50 -20.88
CA HIS A 619 17.60 -26.20 -21.84
C HIS A 619 17.12 -25.42 -23.08
N ASN A 620 15.80 -25.26 -23.29
CA ASN A 620 15.25 -24.69 -24.53
C ASN A 620 15.81 -25.40 -25.77
N ALA A 621 16.14 -26.68 -25.68
CA ALA A 621 16.81 -27.43 -26.73
C ALA A 621 15.87 -28.49 -27.30
N ASP A 622 16.05 -28.82 -28.58
CA ASP A 622 15.40 -30.00 -29.15
C ASP A 622 16.24 -31.23 -28.77
N PHE A 623 15.62 -32.25 -28.18
CA PHE A 623 16.31 -33.52 -27.93
C PHE A 623 16.53 -34.27 -29.23
N ASP A 624 17.68 -34.93 -29.35
CA ASP A 624 17.86 -35.98 -30.35
C ASP A 624 16.73 -37.00 -30.21
N LYS A 625 16.03 -37.26 -31.31
CA LYS A 625 14.88 -38.14 -31.32
C LYS A 625 14.78 -38.99 -32.57
N VAL A 626 14.21 -40.17 -32.40
CA VAL A 626 13.95 -41.15 -33.48
C VAL A 626 12.56 -41.75 -33.27
N SER A 627 11.83 -42.02 -34.36
CA SER A 627 10.51 -42.64 -34.24
C SER A 627 10.60 -44.12 -33.86
N LEU A 628 9.56 -44.64 -33.20
CA LEU A 628 9.39 -46.07 -32.94
C LEU A 628 9.59 -46.89 -34.23
N GLU A 629 8.93 -46.49 -35.32
CA GLU A 629 8.97 -47.20 -36.59
C GLU A 629 10.37 -47.19 -37.22
N ASP A 630 11.11 -46.08 -37.16
CA ASP A 630 12.49 -46.04 -37.67
C ASP A 630 13.40 -47.00 -36.91
N VAL A 631 13.22 -47.10 -35.59
CA VAL A 631 13.94 -48.08 -34.77
C VAL A 631 13.55 -49.47 -35.22
N LEU A 632 12.26 -49.83 -35.29
CA LEU A 632 11.78 -51.16 -35.68
C LEU A 632 12.17 -51.55 -37.12
N SER A 633 12.26 -50.58 -38.02
CA SER A 633 12.63 -50.77 -39.44
C SER A 633 14.14 -50.73 -39.73
N ASN A 634 15.02 -50.57 -38.72
CA ASN A 634 16.49 -50.43 -38.88
C ASN A 634 16.91 -49.18 -39.68
N LYS A 635 16.14 -48.09 -39.60
CA LYS A 635 16.46 -46.82 -40.29
C LYS A 635 17.21 -45.82 -39.41
N VAL A 636 17.69 -46.27 -38.25
CA VAL A 636 18.44 -45.46 -37.27
C VAL A 636 19.92 -45.80 -37.28
N ASN A 637 20.76 -44.83 -36.95
CA ASN A 637 22.18 -45.08 -36.68
C ASN A 637 22.35 -45.70 -35.28
N PRO A 638 22.91 -46.92 -35.14
CA PRO A 638 23.16 -47.56 -33.84
C PRO A 638 23.98 -46.71 -32.85
N ASP A 639 24.90 -45.88 -33.37
CA ASP A 639 25.77 -45.03 -32.54
C ASP A 639 24.96 -43.97 -31.75
N LEU A 640 23.72 -43.68 -32.15
CA LEU A 640 22.85 -42.76 -31.42
C LEU A 640 22.39 -43.30 -30.06
N PHE A 641 22.46 -44.61 -29.82
CA PHE A 641 21.96 -45.23 -28.59
C PHE A 641 23.09 -45.57 -27.61
N LYS A 642 24.29 -45.81 -28.13
CA LYS A 642 25.40 -46.37 -27.37
C LYS A 642 25.81 -45.46 -26.22
N ASP A 643 25.95 -46.02 -25.02
CA ASP A 643 26.37 -45.31 -23.80
C ASP A 643 25.47 -44.10 -23.45
N LYS A 644 24.21 -44.09 -23.93
CA LYS A 644 23.23 -43.01 -23.69
C LYS A 644 22.10 -43.42 -22.73
N VAL A 645 21.43 -42.41 -22.19
CA VAL A 645 20.09 -42.56 -21.61
C VAL A 645 19.07 -42.56 -22.74
N VAL A 646 18.34 -43.64 -22.91
CA VAL A 646 17.28 -43.76 -23.93
C VAL A 646 15.93 -43.67 -23.25
N LEU A 647 15.15 -42.63 -23.55
CA LEU A 647 13.78 -42.46 -23.07
C LEU A 647 12.79 -42.90 -24.14
N ILE A 648 11.85 -43.77 -23.80
CA ILE A 648 10.80 -44.25 -24.70
C ILE A 648 9.47 -43.71 -24.19
N GLY A 649 8.79 -42.89 -24.99
CA GLY A 649 7.56 -42.22 -24.55
C GLY A 649 6.69 -41.73 -25.70
N VAL A 650 5.49 -41.24 -25.35
CA VAL A 650 4.49 -40.79 -26.33
C VAL A 650 4.67 -39.32 -26.63
N THR A 651 4.66 -38.96 -27.92
CA THR A 651 4.65 -37.57 -28.41
C THR A 651 3.38 -37.22 -29.18
N ALA A 652 2.47 -38.19 -29.32
CA ALA A 652 1.20 -38.06 -29.99
C ALA A 652 0.19 -37.20 -29.21
N ASN A 653 -0.48 -36.27 -29.90
CA ASN A 653 -1.45 -35.37 -29.28
C ASN A 653 -2.77 -36.05 -28.86
N THR A 654 -3.09 -37.24 -29.41
CA THR A 654 -4.35 -37.94 -29.08
C THR A 654 -4.35 -38.63 -27.73
N ILE A 655 -3.19 -38.85 -27.12
CA ILE A 655 -3.05 -39.41 -25.78
C ILE A 655 -2.68 -38.27 -24.84
N ALA A 656 -3.52 -38.02 -23.83
CA ALA A 656 -3.37 -36.93 -22.89
C ALA A 656 -2.16 -37.15 -21.95
N ASP A 657 -0.97 -36.84 -22.45
CA ASP A 657 0.29 -36.80 -21.70
C ASP A 657 1.12 -35.57 -22.08
N THR A 658 0.45 -34.45 -22.30
CA THR A 658 1.07 -33.16 -22.58
C THR A 658 0.88 -32.24 -21.38
N ARG A 659 1.86 -31.36 -21.14
CA ARG A 659 1.85 -30.41 -20.03
C ARG A 659 2.40 -29.06 -20.46
N SER A 660 2.01 -28.00 -19.74
CA SER A 660 2.54 -26.66 -19.99
C SER A 660 3.90 -26.47 -19.30
N THR A 661 4.88 -25.97 -20.04
CA THR A 661 6.20 -25.51 -19.58
C THR A 661 6.33 -24.00 -19.78
N PRO A 662 7.32 -23.33 -19.16
CA PRO A 662 7.56 -21.90 -19.39
C PRO A 662 7.70 -21.52 -20.89
N TYR A 663 8.26 -22.41 -21.71
CA TYR A 663 8.42 -22.19 -23.14
C TYR A 663 7.11 -22.39 -23.92
N SER A 664 6.38 -23.48 -23.66
CA SER A 664 5.10 -23.71 -24.36
C SER A 664 4.02 -22.71 -23.96
N ALA A 665 3.97 -22.29 -22.70
CA ALA A 665 3.01 -21.31 -22.21
C ALA A 665 3.16 -19.93 -22.88
N ALA A 666 4.38 -19.60 -23.33
CA ALA A 666 4.68 -18.34 -23.98
C ALA A 666 4.38 -18.33 -25.49
N GLN A 667 4.27 -19.50 -26.11
CA GLN A 667 3.93 -19.63 -27.52
C GLN A 667 2.42 -19.47 -27.72
N GLN A 668 2.01 -18.63 -28.68
CA GLN A 668 0.58 -18.51 -29.02
C GLN A 668 0.12 -19.80 -29.73
N ILE A 669 -0.91 -20.44 -29.17
CA ILE A 669 -1.68 -21.61 -29.66
C ILE A 669 -1.16 -22.97 -29.15
N TYR A 670 -1.80 -23.48 -28.09
CA TYR A 670 -2.05 -24.90 -27.76
C TYR A 670 -0.95 -25.96 -28.03
N GLN A 671 0.34 -25.62 -27.96
CA GLN A 671 1.43 -26.59 -28.08
C GLN A 671 1.96 -26.95 -26.69
N GLU A 672 1.21 -27.75 -25.94
CA GLU A 672 1.73 -28.35 -24.72
C GLU A 672 2.93 -29.28 -25.02
N THR A 673 3.85 -29.40 -24.08
CA THR A 673 5.05 -30.23 -24.21
C THR A 673 4.72 -31.68 -23.83
N PRO A 674 5.02 -32.68 -24.69
CA PRO A 674 4.91 -34.10 -24.32
C PRO A 674 5.68 -34.46 -23.04
N GLY A 675 5.09 -35.29 -22.19
CA GLY A 675 5.62 -35.71 -20.88
C GLY A 675 7.02 -36.28 -20.96
N VAL A 676 7.30 -37.09 -21.99
CA VAL A 676 8.63 -37.67 -22.22
C VAL A 676 9.73 -36.63 -22.43
N PHE A 677 9.43 -35.50 -23.07
CA PHE A 677 10.41 -34.41 -23.22
C PHE A 677 10.65 -33.68 -21.89
N ILE A 678 9.64 -33.57 -21.05
CA ILE A 678 9.79 -33.02 -19.69
C ILE A 678 10.66 -33.96 -18.84
N GLN A 679 10.46 -35.28 -18.93
CA GLN A 679 11.34 -36.25 -18.27
C GLN A 679 12.78 -36.18 -18.81
N ALA A 680 12.96 -35.99 -20.12
CA ALA A 680 14.27 -35.78 -20.72
C ALA A 680 14.98 -34.54 -20.18
N GLU A 681 14.28 -33.40 -20.07
CA GLU A 681 14.80 -32.18 -19.42
C GLU A 681 15.21 -32.42 -17.97
N MET A 682 14.38 -33.13 -17.22
CA MET A 682 14.62 -33.45 -15.81
C MET A 682 15.83 -34.37 -15.61
N VAL A 683 16.05 -35.34 -16.51
CA VAL A 683 17.26 -36.19 -16.51
C VAL A 683 18.49 -35.38 -16.91
N SER A 684 18.39 -34.65 -18.03
CA SER A 684 19.45 -33.80 -18.56
C SER A 684 19.92 -32.78 -17.51
N GLN A 685 19.00 -32.18 -16.75
CA GLN A 685 19.33 -31.28 -15.65
C GLN A 685 20.22 -31.94 -14.60
N ILE A 686 19.92 -33.17 -14.17
CA ILE A 686 20.74 -33.87 -13.17
C ILE A 686 22.11 -34.20 -13.76
N LEU A 687 22.16 -34.78 -14.97
CA LEU A 687 23.41 -35.16 -15.62
C LEU A 687 24.31 -33.95 -15.88
N SER A 688 23.76 -32.88 -16.44
CA SER A 688 24.48 -31.64 -16.75
C SER A 688 25.01 -30.97 -15.49
N ALA A 689 24.23 -30.97 -14.40
CA ALA A 689 24.68 -30.41 -13.13
C ALA A 689 25.83 -31.19 -12.49
N VAL A 690 25.85 -32.52 -12.66
CA VAL A 690 26.87 -33.40 -12.06
C VAL A 690 28.14 -33.47 -12.92
N LEU A 691 28.00 -33.57 -14.24
CA LEU A 691 29.10 -33.82 -15.16
C LEU A 691 29.69 -32.54 -15.76
N ASP A 692 28.86 -31.53 -16.01
CA ASP A 692 29.26 -30.30 -16.70
C ASP A 692 29.22 -29.07 -15.77
N ASP A 693 28.97 -29.30 -14.47
CA ASP A 693 28.80 -28.27 -13.44
C ASP A 693 27.70 -27.24 -13.77
N ARG A 694 26.69 -27.62 -14.58
CA ARG A 694 25.57 -26.75 -14.94
C ARG A 694 24.86 -26.24 -13.66
N PRO A 695 24.54 -24.94 -13.56
CA PRO A 695 23.89 -24.39 -12.38
C PRO A 695 22.54 -25.04 -12.10
N ILE A 696 22.30 -25.39 -10.84
CA ILE A 696 20.99 -25.79 -10.34
C ILE A 696 20.32 -24.53 -9.81
N PHE A 697 19.05 -24.32 -10.13
CA PHE A 697 18.35 -23.16 -9.60
C PHE A 697 18.10 -23.29 -8.11
N TRP A 698 18.42 -22.22 -7.40
CA TRP A 698 18.22 -22.11 -5.96
C TRP A 698 17.71 -20.72 -5.60
N VAL A 699 17.17 -20.63 -4.40
CA VAL A 699 16.54 -19.42 -3.88
C VAL A 699 17.28 -18.96 -2.64
N LEU A 700 17.29 -17.65 -2.40
CA LEU A 700 17.86 -17.12 -1.17
C LEU A 700 17.06 -17.62 0.06
N PRO A 701 17.72 -17.77 1.22
CA PRO A 701 16.99 -17.90 2.47
C PRO A 701 16.16 -16.63 2.72
N SER A 702 15.12 -16.72 3.55
CA SER A 702 14.19 -15.61 3.78
C SER A 702 14.87 -14.30 4.24
N TRP A 703 15.93 -14.38 5.04
CA TRP A 703 16.71 -13.21 5.43
C TRP A 703 17.50 -12.61 4.25
N GLY A 704 17.95 -13.44 3.31
CA GLY A 704 18.67 -13.01 2.10
C GLY A 704 17.76 -12.23 1.16
N ASP A 705 16.53 -12.70 0.98
CA ASP A 705 15.49 -11.99 0.24
C ASP A 705 15.19 -10.60 0.85
N ILE A 706 15.11 -10.53 2.18
CA ILE A 706 14.90 -9.25 2.90
C ILE A 706 16.07 -8.30 2.65
N LEU A 707 17.31 -8.78 2.78
CA LEU A 707 18.50 -7.97 2.53
C LEU A 707 18.59 -7.51 1.08
N TRP A 708 18.19 -8.36 0.12
CA TRP A 708 18.16 -8.00 -1.30
C TRP A 708 17.17 -6.87 -1.59
N ILE A 709 15.92 -7.03 -1.15
CA ILE A 709 14.86 -6.00 -1.32
C ILE A 709 15.28 -4.70 -0.63
N TRP A 710 15.76 -4.79 0.61
CA TRP A 710 16.21 -3.63 1.39
C TRP A 710 17.42 -2.94 0.74
N GLY A 711 18.39 -3.70 0.23
CA GLY A 711 19.60 -3.19 -0.40
C GLY A 711 19.27 -2.37 -1.65
N TRP A 712 18.44 -2.91 -2.55
CA TRP A 712 17.99 -2.19 -3.73
C TRP A 712 17.16 -0.96 -3.40
N ALA A 713 16.23 -1.07 -2.44
CA ALA A 713 15.43 0.04 -1.97
C ALA A 713 16.30 1.16 -1.35
N SER A 714 17.38 0.80 -0.64
CA SER A 714 18.30 1.74 0.00
C SER A 714 19.20 2.44 -1.03
N VAL A 715 19.83 1.67 -1.92
CA VAL A 715 20.77 2.21 -2.92
C VAL A 715 20.04 3.13 -3.89
N SER A 716 18.88 2.71 -4.42
CA SER A 716 18.10 3.55 -5.34
C SER A 716 17.66 4.86 -4.68
N SER A 717 17.18 4.81 -3.43
CA SER A 717 16.77 6.00 -2.68
C SER A 717 17.91 6.97 -2.44
N LEU A 718 19.11 6.47 -2.13
CA LEU A 718 20.30 7.31 -1.94
C LEU A 718 20.74 7.99 -3.24
N ILE A 719 20.65 7.30 -4.38
CA ILE A 719 20.99 7.85 -5.69
C ILE A 719 19.94 8.92 -6.08
N VAL A 720 18.65 8.60 -6.01
CA VAL A 720 17.55 9.53 -6.29
C VAL A 720 17.63 10.78 -5.40
N TRP A 721 18.04 10.63 -4.13
CA TRP A 721 18.24 11.75 -3.21
C TRP A 721 19.37 12.71 -3.64
N ARG A 722 20.40 12.22 -4.33
CA ARG A 722 21.55 13.04 -4.79
C ARG A 722 21.25 13.83 -6.06
N VAL A 723 20.28 13.40 -6.84
CA VAL A 723 19.89 14.00 -8.12
C VAL A 723 18.98 15.20 -7.87
N ARG A 724 19.20 16.31 -8.60
CA ARG A 724 18.49 17.59 -8.34
C ARG A 724 17.23 17.77 -9.19
N SER A 725 17.30 17.47 -10.49
CA SER A 725 16.17 17.62 -11.42
C SER A 725 15.12 16.51 -11.25
N LEU A 726 13.85 16.85 -11.48
CA LEU A 726 12.73 15.91 -11.40
C LEU A 726 12.71 14.88 -12.53
N LEU A 727 13.01 15.33 -13.76
CA LEU A 727 13.13 14.44 -14.92
C LEU A 727 14.29 13.45 -14.73
N ASP A 728 15.38 13.92 -14.14
CA ASP A 728 16.55 13.08 -13.86
C ASP A 728 16.28 12.03 -12.76
N LYS A 729 15.38 12.33 -11.81
CA LYS A 729 14.97 11.34 -10.80
C LYS A 729 14.10 10.24 -11.39
N GLY A 730 13.16 10.60 -12.26
CA GLY A 730 12.33 9.62 -12.98
C GLY A 730 13.17 8.69 -13.84
N THR A 731 14.14 9.24 -14.58
CA THR A 731 15.08 8.43 -15.39
C THR A 731 15.97 7.54 -14.54
N VAL A 732 16.42 8.00 -13.37
CA VAL A 732 17.20 7.18 -12.43
C VAL A 732 16.39 6.03 -11.85
N ILE A 733 15.13 6.23 -11.47
CA ILE A 733 14.25 5.16 -10.98
C ILE A 733 14.05 4.12 -12.09
N PHE A 734 13.75 4.58 -13.32
CA PHE A 734 13.57 3.70 -14.48
C PHE A 734 14.84 2.91 -14.79
N ALA A 735 15.99 3.58 -14.82
CA ALA A 735 17.29 2.93 -15.01
C ALA A 735 17.60 1.93 -13.89
N ALA A 736 17.29 2.24 -12.63
CA ALA A 736 17.49 1.32 -11.51
C ALA A 736 16.65 0.04 -11.65
N VAL A 737 15.40 0.14 -12.11
CA VAL A 737 14.55 -1.04 -12.38
C VAL A 737 15.12 -1.88 -13.53
N ILE A 738 15.60 -1.25 -14.61
CA ILE A 738 16.25 -1.96 -15.73
C ILE A 738 17.51 -2.69 -15.27
N VAL A 739 18.38 -2.00 -14.51
CA VAL A 739 19.62 -2.60 -13.99
C VAL A 739 19.27 -3.74 -13.03
N LEU A 740 18.30 -3.56 -12.14
CA LEU A 740 17.81 -4.62 -11.25
C LEU A 740 17.30 -5.84 -12.04
N TYR A 741 16.53 -5.63 -13.12
CA TYR A 741 16.07 -6.72 -13.99
C TYR A 741 17.26 -7.47 -14.62
N GLY A 742 18.22 -6.74 -15.19
CA GLY A 742 19.43 -7.30 -15.77
C GLY A 742 20.27 -8.09 -14.75
N VAL A 743 20.42 -7.57 -13.54
CA VAL A 743 21.14 -8.25 -12.44
C VAL A 743 20.41 -9.54 -12.03
N CYS A 744 19.09 -9.50 -11.88
CA CYS A 744 18.30 -10.69 -11.57
C CYS A 744 18.39 -11.74 -12.69
N ALA A 745 18.34 -11.33 -13.96
CA ALA A 745 18.48 -12.24 -15.10
C ALA A 745 19.88 -12.87 -15.15
N ILE A 746 20.95 -12.07 -15.01
CA ILE A 746 22.33 -12.58 -14.99
C ILE A 746 22.56 -13.52 -13.80
N ALA A 747 22.02 -13.19 -12.61
CA ALA A 747 22.10 -14.06 -11.44
C ALA A 747 21.35 -15.38 -11.65
N LEU A 748 20.22 -15.36 -12.37
CA LEU A 748 19.51 -16.58 -12.73
C LEU A 748 20.30 -17.43 -13.74
N PHE A 749 21.04 -16.81 -14.67
CA PHE A 749 21.71 -17.52 -15.77
C PHE A 749 23.06 -18.11 -15.37
N ILE A 750 23.86 -17.38 -14.59
CA ILE A 750 25.24 -17.78 -14.29
C ILE A 750 25.31 -18.62 -13.01
N PRO A 751 24.99 -18.09 -11.81
CA PRO A 751 24.99 -18.88 -10.58
C PRO A 751 23.66 -19.62 -10.28
N GLY A 752 22.64 -19.47 -11.11
CA GLY A 752 21.34 -20.13 -10.90
C GLY A 752 20.49 -19.53 -9.78
N VAL A 753 20.76 -18.31 -9.31
CA VAL A 753 20.01 -17.71 -8.20
C VAL A 753 18.74 -17.06 -8.70
N TRP A 754 17.58 -17.53 -8.24
CA TRP A 754 16.32 -16.84 -8.48
C TRP A 754 16.10 -15.74 -7.44
N LEU A 755 16.33 -14.48 -7.86
CA LEU A 755 16.24 -13.30 -7.01
C LEU A 755 14.85 -12.62 -7.10
N PRO A 756 14.38 -11.97 -6.02
CA PRO A 756 13.02 -11.45 -5.93
C PRO A 756 12.89 -10.10 -6.65
N PHE A 757 12.81 -10.12 -7.99
CA PHE A 757 12.76 -8.94 -8.84
C PHE A 757 11.54 -8.06 -8.56
N ILE A 758 10.33 -8.60 -8.65
CA ILE A 758 9.06 -7.85 -8.52
C ILE A 758 8.94 -7.08 -7.20
N PRO A 759 9.11 -7.72 -6.02
CA PRO A 759 9.07 -6.98 -4.75
C PRO A 759 10.20 -5.94 -4.66
N SER A 760 11.40 -6.22 -5.20
CA SER A 760 12.49 -5.25 -5.22
C SER A 760 12.18 -4.05 -6.12
N ALA A 761 11.61 -4.27 -7.31
CA ALA A 761 11.19 -3.21 -8.21
C ALA A 761 10.06 -2.37 -7.61
N PHE A 762 9.08 -3.01 -6.96
CA PHE A 762 8.03 -2.31 -6.20
C PHE A 762 8.64 -1.43 -5.09
N ALA A 763 9.57 -1.98 -4.31
CA ALA A 763 10.23 -1.23 -3.24
C ALA A 763 11.03 -0.03 -3.80
N VAL A 764 11.77 -0.22 -4.90
CA VAL A 764 12.52 0.85 -5.59
C VAL A 764 11.59 1.97 -6.06
N VAL A 765 10.48 1.63 -6.73
CA VAL A 765 9.53 2.63 -7.25
C VAL A 765 8.81 3.35 -6.10
N ALA A 766 8.30 2.61 -5.12
CA ALA A 766 7.59 3.19 -3.97
C ALA A 766 8.48 4.15 -3.17
N ASN A 767 9.72 3.73 -2.88
CA ASN A 767 10.69 4.62 -2.22
C ASN A 767 11.07 5.82 -3.09
N GLY A 768 11.27 5.62 -4.40
CA GLY A 768 11.57 6.69 -5.33
C GLY A 768 10.49 7.78 -5.32
N VAL A 769 9.21 7.38 -5.30
CA VAL A 769 8.07 8.29 -5.15
C VAL A 769 8.10 8.99 -3.80
N VAL A 770 8.38 8.30 -2.70
CA VAL A 770 8.49 8.92 -1.37
C VAL A 770 9.62 9.95 -1.33
N VAL A 771 10.79 9.64 -1.89
CA VAL A 771 11.93 10.58 -1.97
C VAL A 771 11.62 11.77 -2.88
N LEU A 772 10.88 11.57 -3.98
CA LEU A 772 10.37 12.66 -4.82
C LEU A 772 9.46 13.60 -4.04
N LEU A 773 8.52 13.05 -3.26
CA LEU A 773 7.63 13.83 -2.39
C LEU A 773 8.40 14.57 -1.29
N ILE A 774 9.48 14.00 -0.77
CA ILE A 774 10.36 14.65 0.22
C ILE A 774 11.18 15.78 -0.42
N HIS A 775 11.66 15.61 -1.67
CA HIS A 775 12.53 16.58 -2.32
C HIS A 775 11.79 17.71 -3.05
N ASN A 776 10.55 17.49 -3.52
CA ASN A 776 9.66 18.54 -4.03
C ASN A 776 9.09 19.45 -2.94
N ARG A 777 9.41 19.15 -1.66
CA ARG A 777 9.21 20.04 -0.53
C ARG A 777 10.41 20.98 -0.30
N ARG A 778 11.36 21.05 -1.24
CA ARG A 778 12.34 22.14 -1.40
C ARG A 778 11.89 23.03 -2.55
#